data_AF-A0A8A3NVG1-F1
#
_entry.id   AF-A0A8A3NVG1-F1
#
_cell.length_a   1.000
_cell.length_b   1.000
_cell.length_c   1.000
_cell.angle_alpha   90.00
_cell.angle_beta   90.00
_cell.angle_gamma   90.00
#
_symmetry.space_group_name_H-M   'P 1'
#
loop_
_entity.id
_entity.type
_entity.pdbx_description
1 polymer ?
#
loop_
_entity_poly.entity_id
_entity_poly.type
_entity_poly.pdbx_seq_one_letter_code
_entity_poly.pdbx_strand_id
1 'polypeptide(L)'
;MAPKKLKVSTKGSGSKSLGTPTAHMATTTVKVGGMTCGACTSAVESGFKGVAGIGNVSVSLVMERAVILHDPQRISAEKIQEIIEDRGFDAEVLATDLPSPIFDRKGRLYNASDESDSEDAEDAPITTTTLAVEGMTCGACTSAVEGGFKDVPGVQTFSISLLSERAVVEHDASILSAEQIAEIIEDRGFGATIVESNTATPPSRTRKSRRESTSKKEKVATTTIAIEGMTCGACTSAVEGGFKDLEGLVQFNVSLLAERAVVIHDPSKLPAEKIAEIIEDRGFDAKIISTQLGSGQQASAATSQFKLFGVASAADATALETKLLSLPGVNSATVSLGKNRLTISHQPNVAGLRVLVDLVESQGYNALVADNDDNNAQLESLAKTREITEWRTAFKTSLSFAIPVFLTSMIFPMLIPILDYGRYVVFFPGLYLGDIVCLLLTIPVQFGIGKRFYVSAYKSMKHGSPTMDVLVVLGTSAAFFFSVAAMIVSVMLPPHTRPSTIFDTSSMLITFITLGRFLENRAKGQTSKALSRLMSLAPSMATIYADPIAADKAAEDWDTNETKAESAPEGNAAEEKVIPTELIQVGDIVILRPGDKIPADGTVTRGETYVDESMVTGEAMPVLKRKGSLLIGGTVNGAGRVDFRVTRAGRDTQLSQIVKLVQDAQTTRAPIQRLADTIAGYFVPLILGLGFLTFATWMVLSHVLSHPPKIFVDEKSGGKFMVCVKLCISVIVFACPCALGLATPTAVMVGTGVGAENGILVKGGAALETATKITQVVLDKTGTITVGKMSVAKINLVSTWGSTEAQKKLWWSIIGLSEMGSEHPIGKAVLAAAKEELGVGSDGTIDGSIGDFGAAVGNGINALVEPATGPKRTRYKVLVGNVRYLKKNNVSVPQEAIDSSEEANIKAAGSSKTSSAGTTNIFIAIDGSYSGHLCLADTVKDTAVAAIAALHRMGIKTAIVTGDQRPTAIAVARIVGIPLEDVHAGVTPDQKQDIIRDLQSRGECVAMVGDGINDSPALATADVGIAMAGGTDVAMEAADIVLMRPNDLMDIPASIQLARSIFGRIKLNLSWACGYNLVGLPFAMGLFLPFGYHLHPMAAGAAMAASSVSVVGSSLLLKFWKRPRWMDDALLEEKGQIIKKGHGWGFGGWSGKVTDAYRGIVGVRRGDEGGYVPLNMLEPV
;
A
#
# COMPACT_ATOMS: atom_id res chain seq x y z
N MET A 1 -10.01 -13.50 83.81
CA MET A 1 -9.96 -14.66 84.73
C MET A 1 -9.29 -15.83 84.01
N ALA A 2 -8.42 -16.59 84.67
CA ALA A 2 -7.82 -17.85 84.16
C ALA A 2 -8.67 -19.06 84.65
N PRO A 3 -8.56 -20.31 84.11
CA PRO A 3 -7.35 -21.18 84.05
C PRO A 3 -7.22 -21.98 82.72
N LYS A 4 -6.30 -22.92 82.43
CA LYS A 4 -4.90 -23.27 82.84
C LYS A 4 -4.24 -24.11 81.69
N LYS A 5 -3.00 -24.56 81.85
CA LYS A 5 -2.21 -25.43 80.94
C LYS A 5 -2.34 -26.94 81.26
N LEU A 6 -2.07 -27.81 80.28
CA LEU A 6 -1.27 -29.07 80.31
C LEU A 6 -1.12 -29.55 78.84
N LYS A 7 0.05 -29.64 78.16
CA LYS A 7 1.30 -30.43 78.32
C LYS A 7 1.08 -31.97 78.34
N VAL A 8 1.88 -32.84 77.68
CA VAL A 8 2.95 -32.82 76.63
C VAL A 8 3.23 -34.28 76.21
N SER A 9 3.59 -34.56 74.94
CA SER A 9 4.60 -35.57 74.47
C SER A 9 4.50 -35.76 72.95
N THR A 10 5.48 -36.05 72.10
CA THR A 10 6.97 -36.05 72.03
C THR A 10 7.31 -36.46 70.58
N LYS A 11 8.50 -36.13 70.07
CA LYS A 11 8.96 -36.44 68.68
C LYS A 11 9.04 -37.95 68.37
N GLY A 12 8.91 -38.35 67.09
CA GLY A 12 9.32 -39.70 66.65
C GLY A 12 9.16 -40.09 65.16
N SER A 13 10.14 -39.73 64.31
CA SER A 13 10.44 -40.31 62.97
C SER A 13 9.52 -39.99 61.75
N GLY A 14 10.07 -40.17 60.53
CA GLY A 14 9.51 -39.71 59.24
C GLY A 14 8.53 -40.68 58.55
N SER A 15 8.06 -40.45 57.31
CA SER A 15 8.75 -39.75 56.21
C SER A 15 7.82 -39.17 55.12
N LYS A 16 8.40 -38.29 54.27
CA LYS A 16 7.98 -37.88 52.91
C LYS A 16 6.60 -37.21 52.69
N SER A 17 6.64 -35.89 52.62
CA SER A 17 6.05 -35.01 51.58
C SER A 17 4.68 -35.39 50.95
N LEU A 18 3.64 -34.63 51.32
CA LEU A 18 2.57 -34.24 50.38
C LEU A 18 2.80 -32.79 49.91
N GLY A 19 2.32 -32.48 48.71
CA GLY A 19 2.75 -31.33 47.90
C GLY A 19 2.32 -29.95 48.38
N THR A 20 3.11 -28.95 48.00
CA THR A 20 2.77 -27.52 48.05
C THR A 20 1.59 -27.18 47.13
N PRO A 21 0.71 -26.24 47.52
CA PRO A 21 -0.37 -25.76 46.66
C PRO A 21 0.19 -24.93 45.48
N THR A 22 -0.54 -24.93 44.38
CA THR A 22 -0.30 -24.08 43.19
C THR A 22 -0.49 -22.60 43.54
N ALA A 23 0.44 -21.74 43.11
CA ALA A 23 0.37 -20.31 43.38
C ALA A 23 -0.69 -19.62 42.50
N HIS A 24 -1.63 -18.90 43.13
CA HIS A 24 -2.51 -17.96 42.43
C HIS A 24 -1.70 -16.70 42.11
N MET A 25 -1.39 -16.48 40.83
CA MET A 25 -0.67 -15.28 40.40
C MET A 25 -1.66 -14.15 40.11
N ALA A 26 -1.37 -12.95 40.62
CA ALA A 26 -2.04 -11.71 40.27
C ALA A 26 -1.31 -11.04 39.10
N THR A 27 -2.05 -10.27 38.31
CA THR A 27 -1.49 -9.49 37.20
C THR A 27 -1.50 -8.02 37.58
N THR A 28 -0.32 -7.41 37.68
CA THR A 28 -0.16 -5.96 37.89
C THR A 28 0.25 -5.30 36.59
N THR A 29 -0.48 -4.27 36.18
CA THR A 29 -0.11 -3.39 35.06
C THR A 29 0.45 -2.09 35.62
N VAL A 30 1.67 -1.75 35.21
CA VAL A 30 2.41 -0.56 35.63
C VAL A 30 2.69 0.29 34.40
N LYS A 31 2.41 1.60 34.45
CA LYS A 31 2.89 2.57 33.47
C LYS A 31 4.37 2.85 33.72
N VAL A 32 5.18 2.89 32.68
CA VAL A 32 6.64 3.05 32.77
C VAL A 32 7.10 4.18 31.84
N GLY A 33 7.38 5.34 32.42
CA GLY A 33 7.86 6.53 31.73
C GLY A 33 9.35 6.48 31.39
N GLY A 34 9.77 7.33 30.45
CA GLY A 34 11.19 7.51 30.09
C GLY A 34 11.80 6.43 29.19
N MET A 35 11.05 5.41 28.79
CA MET A 35 11.53 4.39 27.85
C MET A 35 11.62 4.94 26.42
N THR A 36 12.80 4.90 25.81
CA THR A 36 13.03 5.47 24.46
C THR A 36 13.52 4.47 23.41
N CYS A 37 13.85 3.23 23.80
CA CYS A 37 14.27 2.18 22.87
C CYS A 37 14.10 0.77 23.47
N GLY A 38 14.26 -0.27 22.65
CA GLY A 38 14.20 -1.68 23.11
C GLY A 38 15.31 -2.10 24.09
N ALA A 39 16.36 -1.29 24.28
CA ALA A 39 17.31 -1.49 25.37
C ALA A 39 16.72 -1.06 26.72
N CYS A 40 15.82 -0.06 26.75
CA CYS A 40 15.07 0.34 27.95
C CYS A 40 14.11 -0.77 28.38
N THR A 41 13.33 -1.35 27.46
CA THR A 41 12.43 -2.47 27.78
C THR A 41 13.22 -3.68 28.29
N SER A 42 14.35 -4.01 27.65
CA SER A 42 15.26 -5.07 28.11
C SER A 42 15.85 -4.78 29.51
N ALA A 43 16.10 -3.51 29.84
CA ALA A 43 16.59 -3.10 31.16
C ALA A 43 15.52 -3.30 32.24
N VAL A 44 14.26 -2.94 31.97
CA VAL A 44 13.10 -3.16 32.86
C VAL A 44 12.82 -4.65 33.02
N GLU A 45 12.78 -5.44 31.93
CA GLU A 45 12.62 -6.91 32.00
C GLU A 45 13.75 -7.60 32.78
N SER A 46 14.99 -7.10 32.67
CA SER A 46 16.11 -7.55 33.50
C SER A 46 16.03 -7.09 34.96
N GLY A 47 15.12 -6.17 35.30
CA GLY A 47 14.76 -5.78 36.68
C GLY A 47 14.27 -6.96 37.49
N PHE A 48 13.49 -7.82 36.84
CA PHE A 48 12.70 -8.86 37.49
C PHE A 48 13.29 -10.27 37.35
N LYS A 49 14.36 -10.44 36.59
CA LYS A 49 15.05 -11.74 36.43
C LYS A 49 15.70 -12.17 37.74
N GLY A 50 15.20 -13.26 38.32
CA GLY A 50 15.70 -13.85 39.57
C GLY A 50 14.99 -13.35 40.84
N VAL A 51 13.98 -12.50 40.73
CA VAL A 51 13.17 -12.05 41.86
C VAL A 51 12.14 -13.14 42.22
N ALA A 52 12.16 -13.59 43.48
CA ALA A 52 11.29 -14.66 43.93
C ALA A 52 9.82 -14.21 44.01
N GLY A 53 8.91 -14.98 43.40
CA GLY A 53 7.48 -14.66 43.34
C GLY A 53 7.04 -14.00 42.04
N ILE A 54 7.94 -13.71 41.10
CA ILE A 54 7.59 -13.20 39.77
C ILE A 54 7.50 -14.36 38.78
N GLY A 55 6.46 -14.34 37.94
CA GLY A 55 6.20 -15.35 36.91
C GLY A 55 6.66 -14.88 35.54
N ASN A 56 5.90 -13.97 34.92
CA ASN A 56 6.19 -13.44 33.60
C ASN A 56 6.15 -11.91 33.62
N VAL A 57 7.03 -11.29 32.83
CA VAL A 57 7.15 -9.82 32.70
C VAL A 57 7.26 -9.49 31.23
N SER A 58 6.40 -8.58 30.77
CA SER A 58 6.42 -8.07 29.40
C SER A 58 6.38 -6.54 29.42
N VAL A 59 7.28 -5.90 28.69
CA VAL A 59 7.40 -4.43 28.68
C VAL A 59 7.19 -3.89 27.27
N SER A 60 6.12 -3.11 27.09
CA SER A 60 5.77 -2.46 25.82
C SER A 60 6.32 -1.05 25.77
N LEU A 61 7.27 -0.81 24.87
CA LEU A 61 7.80 0.52 24.56
C LEU A 61 6.71 1.45 24.00
N VAL A 62 5.83 0.92 23.15
CA VAL A 62 4.83 1.70 22.41
C VAL A 62 3.71 2.19 23.32
N MET A 63 3.39 1.43 24.36
CA MET A 63 2.30 1.75 25.30
C MET A 63 2.79 2.38 26.61
N GLU A 64 4.10 2.58 26.78
CA GLU A 64 4.73 2.99 28.05
C GLU A 64 4.22 2.15 29.24
N ARG A 65 4.18 0.82 29.10
CA ARG A 65 3.59 -0.10 30.09
C ARG A 65 4.40 -1.37 30.28
N ALA A 66 4.46 -1.84 31.52
CA ALA A 66 4.92 -3.17 31.91
C ALA A 66 3.75 -3.96 32.50
N VAL A 67 3.61 -5.23 32.12
CA VAL A 67 2.65 -6.17 32.70
C VAL A 67 3.42 -7.25 33.43
N ILE A 68 3.17 -7.41 34.73
CA ILE A 68 3.89 -8.30 35.63
C ILE A 68 2.91 -9.29 36.29
N LEU A 69 3.05 -10.56 35.93
CA LEU A 69 2.45 -11.69 36.64
C LEU A 69 3.31 -12.02 37.87
N HIS A 70 2.71 -11.97 39.05
CA HIS A 70 3.41 -12.16 40.33
C HIS A 70 2.53 -12.85 41.38
N ASP A 71 3.14 -13.45 42.39
CA ASP A 71 2.47 -13.94 43.59
C ASP A 71 2.31 -12.77 44.58
N PRO A 72 1.09 -12.25 44.82
CA PRO A 72 0.84 -11.09 45.67
C PRO A 72 1.15 -11.35 47.15
N GLN A 73 1.36 -12.61 47.56
CA GLN A 73 1.80 -12.96 48.91
C GLN A 73 3.34 -12.91 49.07
N ARG A 74 4.09 -12.83 47.96
CA ARG A 74 5.57 -12.81 47.95
C ARG A 74 6.16 -11.47 47.54
N ILE A 75 5.47 -10.73 46.67
CA ILE A 75 5.87 -9.39 46.23
C ILE A 75 4.61 -8.54 46.06
N SER A 76 4.62 -7.29 46.54
CA SER A 76 3.50 -6.37 46.37
C SER A 76 3.63 -5.57 45.07
N ALA A 77 2.51 -5.03 44.57
CA ALA A 77 2.51 -4.11 43.42
C ALA A 77 3.40 -2.88 43.65
N GLU A 78 3.44 -2.35 44.88
CA GLU A 78 4.35 -1.27 45.30
C GLU A 78 5.82 -1.66 45.14
N LYS A 79 6.19 -2.90 45.51
CA LYS A 79 7.57 -3.40 45.35
C LYS A 79 7.93 -3.64 43.87
N ILE A 80 6.94 -3.93 43.03
CA ILE A 80 7.11 -4.02 41.57
C ILE A 80 7.39 -2.63 40.97
N GLN A 81 6.70 -1.59 41.44
CA GLN A 81 6.96 -0.19 41.07
C GLN A 81 8.39 0.23 41.44
N GLU A 82 8.80 -0.02 42.69
CA GLU A 82 10.14 0.31 43.20
C GLU A 82 11.28 -0.34 42.38
N ILE A 83 11.10 -1.59 41.93
CA ILE A 83 12.08 -2.29 41.07
C ILE A 83 12.24 -1.62 39.69
N ILE A 84 11.23 -0.90 39.20
CA ILE A 84 11.28 -0.17 37.92
C ILE A 84 11.94 1.19 38.12
N GLU A 85 11.60 1.89 39.21
CA GLU A 85 12.21 3.16 39.62
C GLU A 85 13.72 3.01 39.90
N ASP A 86 14.12 1.92 40.57
CA ASP A 86 15.53 1.53 40.79
C ASP A 86 16.33 1.32 39.49
N ARG A 87 15.64 1.13 38.34
CA ARG A 87 16.26 1.03 37.01
C ARG A 87 16.26 2.36 36.24
N GLY A 88 15.81 3.45 36.86
CA GLY A 88 15.83 4.79 36.30
C GLY A 88 14.66 5.11 35.37
N PHE A 89 13.51 4.48 35.59
CA PHE A 89 12.27 4.72 34.83
C PHE A 89 11.14 5.06 35.79
N ASP A 90 10.39 6.14 35.52
CA ASP A 90 9.24 6.54 36.34
C ASP A 90 8.16 5.46 36.27
N ALA A 91 7.60 5.02 37.40
CA ALA A 91 6.64 3.92 37.43
C ALA A 91 5.36 4.29 38.19
N GLU A 92 4.20 3.86 37.68
CA GLU A 92 2.89 4.12 38.29
C GLU A 92 1.99 2.89 38.14
N VAL A 93 1.52 2.30 39.25
CA VAL A 93 0.63 1.12 39.21
C VAL A 93 -0.77 1.53 38.72
N LEU A 94 -1.19 1.01 37.58
CA LEU A 94 -2.51 1.30 36.98
C LEU A 94 -3.61 0.37 37.49
N ALA A 95 -3.31 -0.92 37.61
CA ALA A 95 -4.26 -1.95 38.03
C ALA A 95 -3.53 -3.17 38.62
N THR A 96 -4.18 -3.91 39.52
CA THR A 96 -3.71 -5.20 40.03
C THR A 96 -4.89 -6.15 40.21
N ASP A 97 -4.99 -7.14 39.33
CA ASP A 97 -6.12 -8.06 39.27
C ASP A 97 -5.85 -9.33 40.08
N LEU A 98 -6.74 -9.61 41.04
CA LEU A 98 -6.69 -10.75 41.96
C LEU A 98 -7.74 -11.81 41.54
N PRO A 99 -7.36 -13.06 41.28
CA PRO A 99 -8.32 -14.11 40.89
C PRO A 99 -9.26 -14.49 42.05
N SER A 100 -10.55 -14.61 41.74
CA SER A 100 -11.60 -14.95 42.72
C SER A 100 -11.64 -16.47 43.02
N PRO A 101 -11.91 -16.91 44.27
CA PRO A 101 -12.01 -18.33 44.61
C PRO A 101 -13.36 -18.93 44.20
N ILE A 102 -13.34 -20.01 43.42
CA ILE A 102 -14.53 -20.79 43.04
C ILE A 102 -14.81 -21.87 44.10
N PHE A 103 -16.06 -21.99 44.52
CA PHE A 103 -16.53 -23.07 45.39
C PHE A 103 -16.88 -24.33 44.58
N ASP A 104 -16.30 -25.47 44.97
CA ASP A 104 -16.62 -26.78 44.40
C ASP A 104 -17.79 -27.45 45.13
N ARG A 105 -18.71 -28.09 44.39
CA ARG A 105 -19.95 -28.69 44.93
C ARG A 105 -20.14 -30.14 44.44
N LYS A 106 -19.68 -31.06 45.29
CA LYS A 106 -19.96 -32.53 45.34
C LYS A 106 -21.34 -32.92 44.76
N GLY A 107 -21.55 -34.08 44.12
CA GLY A 107 -20.68 -35.25 43.85
C GLY A 107 -21.46 -36.59 43.95
N ARG A 108 -20.82 -37.73 43.63
CA ARG A 108 -21.30 -39.16 43.73
C ARG A 108 -22.09 -39.72 42.51
N LEU A 109 -21.97 -40.98 42.07
CA LEU A 109 -21.13 -42.13 42.52
C LEU A 109 -20.94 -43.25 41.45
N TYR A 110 -19.87 -44.06 41.65
CA TYR A 110 -19.61 -45.46 41.22
C TYR A 110 -18.93 -45.85 39.88
N ASN A 111 -17.68 -46.34 40.07
CA ASN A 111 -16.92 -47.37 39.33
C ASN A 111 -17.65 -48.73 39.27
N ALA A 112 -17.23 -49.79 38.55
CA ALA A 112 -16.39 -50.04 37.35
C ALA A 112 -16.28 -51.58 37.15
N SER A 113 -16.11 -52.10 35.92
CA SER A 113 -15.30 -53.31 35.60
C SER A 113 -15.48 -53.80 34.14
N ASP A 114 -14.35 -53.82 33.41
CA ASP A 114 -13.79 -54.88 32.54
C ASP A 114 -14.57 -55.58 31.38
N GLU A 115 -13.87 -55.54 30.23
CA GLU A 115 -13.62 -56.59 29.21
C GLU A 115 -14.55 -56.88 28.01
N SER A 116 -13.87 -56.90 26.85
CA SER A 116 -14.07 -57.68 25.61
C SER A 116 -15.11 -57.28 24.53
N ASP A 117 -14.54 -56.96 23.35
CA ASP A 117 -14.91 -57.31 21.96
C ASP A 117 -16.35 -57.15 21.40
N SER A 118 -16.37 -56.71 20.13
CA SER A 118 -17.48 -56.77 19.15
C SER A 118 -18.64 -55.77 19.39
N GLU A 119 -19.32 -55.16 18.40
CA GLU A 119 -19.34 -55.28 16.93
C GLU A 119 -19.42 -53.88 16.26
N ASP A 120 -19.19 -53.79 14.94
CA ASP A 120 -19.38 -52.57 14.15
C ASP A 120 -20.86 -52.13 14.12
N ALA A 121 -21.14 -50.85 14.38
CA ALA A 121 -22.45 -50.24 14.14
C ALA A 121 -22.38 -49.40 12.85
N GLU A 122 -23.15 -49.80 11.83
CA GLU A 122 -23.23 -49.09 10.55
C GLU A 122 -24.01 -47.75 10.70
N ASP A 123 -23.40 -46.63 10.31
CA ASP A 123 -24.09 -45.34 10.22
C ASP A 123 -25.17 -45.37 9.11
N ALA A 124 -26.42 -45.08 9.47
CA ALA A 124 -27.56 -45.09 8.55
C ALA A 124 -27.53 -43.92 7.53
N PRO A 125 -28.04 -44.10 6.31
CA PRO A 125 -27.94 -43.10 5.24
C PRO A 125 -28.91 -41.93 5.41
N ILE A 126 -28.39 -40.80 5.90
CA ILE A 126 -29.12 -39.52 5.98
C ILE A 126 -29.53 -39.07 4.56
N THR A 127 -30.80 -38.71 4.41
CA THR A 127 -31.40 -38.22 3.16
C THR A 127 -31.90 -36.80 3.35
N THR A 128 -31.54 -35.90 2.43
CA THR A 128 -32.02 -34.51 2.43
C THR A 128 -33.14 -34.36 1.41
N THR A 129 -34.36 -34.08 1.89
CA THR A 129 -35.54 -33.83 1.05
C THR A 129 -35.92 -32.35 1.08
N THR A 130 -36.07 -31.76 -0.10
CA THR A 130 -36.54 -30.39 -0.31
C THR A 130 -37.94 -30.41 -0.90
N LEU A 131 -38.86 -29.68 -0.26
CA LEU A 131 -40.26 -29.53 -0.68
C LEU A 131 -40.57 -28.07 -0.94
N ALA A 132 -41.42 -27.78 -1.93
CA ALA A 132 -42.08 -26.49 -2.09
C ALA A 132 -43.40 -26.51 -1.31
N VAL A 133 -43.66 -25.44 -0.56
CA VAL A 133 -44.77 -25.35 0.40
C VAL A 133 -45.65 -24.15 0.04
N GLU A 134 -46.80 -24.43 -0.56
CA GLU A 134 -47.74 -23.44 -1.07
C GLU A 134 -48.65 -22.87 0.04
N GLY A 135 -48.95 -21.57 -0.03
CA GLY A 135 -49.92 -20.89 0.84
C GLY A 135 -49.34 -20.21 2.09
N MET A 136 -48.02 -20.18 2.27
CA MET A 136 -47.39 -19.45 3.39
C MET A 136 -47.37 -17.94 3.15
N THR A 137 -47.98 -17.15 4.03
CA THR A 137 -48.11 -15.69 3.85
C THR A 137 -47.49 -14.84 4.97
N CYS A 138 -47.11 -15.42 6.10
CA CYS A 138 -46.44 -14.71 7.20
C CYS A 138 -45.65 -15.67 8.12
N GLY A 139 -44.86 -15.11 9.05
CA GLY A 139 -44.06 -15.89 10.00
C GLY A 139 -44.86 -16.80 10.95
N ALA A 140 -46.18 -16.59 11.09
CA ALA A 140 -47.03 -17.54 11.82
C ALA A 140 -47.24 -18.85 11.04
N CYS A 141 -47.23 -18.81 9.69
CA CYS A 141 -47.30 -19.99 8.84
C CYS A 141 -46.05 -20.86 9.00
N THR A 142 -44.85 -20.24 8.97
CA THR A 142 -43.59 -20.98 9.14
C THR A 142 -43.52 -21.65 10.50
N SER A 143 -43.91 -20.97 11.59
CA SER A 143 -43.95 -21.59 12.92
C SER A 143 -44.99 -22.71 13.06
N ALA A 144 -46.10 -22.68 12.30
CA ALA A 144 -47.09 -23.76 12.29
C ALA A 144 -46.58 -25.03 11.61
N VAL A 145 -45.78 -24.88 10.54
CA VAL A 145 -45.11 -25.98 9.83
C VAL A 145 -43.89 -26.49 10.62
N GLU A 146 -43.05 -25.61 11.18
CA GLU A 146 -41.95 -26.01 12.09
C GLU A 146 -42.47 -26.78 13.32
N GLY A 147 -43.61 -26.36 13.89
CA GLY A 147 -44.32 -27.10 14.93
C GLY A 147 -44.95 -28.41 14.45
N GLY A 148 -44.82 -28.77 13.18
CA GLY A 148 -45.14 -30.07 12.61
C GLY A 148 -44.07 -31.11 12.91
N PHE A 149 -42.80 -30.72 12.88
CA PHE A 149 -41.66 -31.64 12.84
C PHE A 149 -40.89 -31.78 14.16
N LYS A 150 -41.27 -31.04 15.22
CA LYS A 150 -40.59 -31.08 16.52
C LYS A 150 -40.65 -32.43 17.25
N ASP A 151 -41.71 -33.20 17.03
CA ASP A 151 -41.97 -34.48 17.70
C ASP A 151 -41.99 -35.68 16.72
N VAL A 152 -41.49 -35.49 15.49
CA VAL A 152 -41.52 -36.53 14.43
C VAL A 152 -40.22 -37.36 14.50
N PRO A 153 -40.29 -38.68 14.77
CA PRO A 153 -39.11 -39.53 14.80
C PRO A 153 -38.50 -39.66 13.40
N GLY A 154 -37.17 -39.59 13.30
CA GLY A 154 -36.42 -39.71 12.06
C GLY A 154 -35.95 -38.39 11.44
N VAL A 155 -36.43 -37.22 11.91
CA VAL A 155 -35.92 -35.91 11.48
C VAL A 155 -34.68 -35.52 12.28
N GLN A 156 -33.58 -35.17 11.60
CA GLN A 156 -32.38 -34.61 12.23
C GLN A 156 -32.37 -33.09 12.18
N THR A 157 -32.66 -32.49 11.02
CA THR A 157 -32.76 -31.04 10.85
C THR A 157 -33.97 -30.67 9.99
N PHE A 158 -34.59 -29.55 10.32
CA PHE A 158 -35.70 -28.97 9.57
C PHE A 158 -35.47 -27.47 9.41
N SER A 159 -35.64 -26.95 8.20
CA SER A 159 -35.54 -25.53 7.90
C SER A 159 -36.63 -25.13 6.89
N ILE A 160 -37.32 -24.01 7.14
CA ILE A 160 -38.34 -23.48 6.23
C ILE A 160 -38.09 -22.01 5.91
N SER A 161 -38.24 -21.64 4.65
CA SER A 161 -38.01 -20.30 4.14
C SER A 161 -39.27 -19.76 3.48
N LEU A 162 -39.86 -18.72 4.10
CA LEU A 162 -41.00 -17.98 3.56
C LEU A 162 -40.67 -17.31 2.21
N LEU A 163 -39.46 -16.74 2.08
CA LEU A 163 -39.04 -15.99 0.90
C LEU A 163 -38.86 -16.84 -0.36
N SER A 164 -38.69 -18.15 -0.20
CA SER A 164 -38.50 -19.10 -1.30
C SER A 164 -39.57 -20.19 -1.35
N GLU A 165 -40.61 -20.09 -0.51
CA GLU A 165 -41.71 -21.06 -0.37
C GLU A 165 -41.23 -22.52 -0.31
N ARG A 166 -40.18 -22.79 0.49
CA ARG A 166 -39.51 -24.11 0.54
C ARG A 166 -39.19 -24.55 1.95
N ALA A 167 -39.34 -25.85 2.20
CA ALA A 167 -38.86 -26.57 3.36
C ALA A 167 -37.73 -27.53 2.95
N VAL A 168 -36.68 -27.64 3.78
CA VAL A 168 -35.59 -28.60 3.64
C VAL A 168 -35.55 -29.43 4.92
N VAL A 169 -35.58 -30.74 4.76
CA VAL A 169 -35.65 -31.71 5.86
C VAL A 169 -34.55 -32.75 5.68
N GLU A 170 -33.65 -32.86 6.66
CA GLU A 170 -32.69 -33.96 6.72
C GLU A 170 -33.28 -35.04 7.63
N HIS A 171 -33.47 -36.24 7.08
CA HIS A 171 -34.15 -37.33 7.75
C HIS A 171 -33.54 -38.69 7.42
N ASP A 172 -33.81 -39.67 8.28
CA ASP A 172 -33.52 -41.07 8.01
C ASP A 172 -34.62 -41.67 7.14
N ALA A 173 -34.28 -41.96 5.88
CA ALA A 173 -35.20 -42.52 4.89
C ALA A 173 -35.72 -43.93 5.24
N SER A 174 -35.16 -44.60 6.24
CA SER A 174 -35.66 -45.89 6.75
C SER A 174 -36.79 -45.73 7.78
N ILE A 175 -36.91 -44.55 8.40
CA ILE A 175 -37.88 -44.25 9.47
C ILE A 175 -38.99 -43.33 8.95
N LEU A 176 -38.65 -42.38 8.08
CA LEU A 176 -39.56 -41.35 7.56
C LEU A 176 -39.36 -41.22 6.05
N SER A 177 -40.43 -41.30 5.26
CA SER A 177 -40.35 -41.14 3.80
C SER A 177 -40.56 -39.70 3.34
N ALA A 178 -40.09 -39.36 2.14
CA ALA A 178 -40.28 -38.03 1.56
C ALA A 178 -41.77 -37.68 1.37
N GLU A 179 -42.60 -38.68 1.09
CA GLU A 179 -44.05 -38.58 0.94
C GLU A 179 -44.73 -38.32 2.29
N GLN A 180 -44.30 -38.99 3.36
CA GLN A 180 -44.79 -38.73 4.72
C GLN A 180 -44.43 -37.32 5.21
N ILE A 181 -43.28 -36.78 4.80
CA ILE A 181 -42.89 -35.39 5.08
C ILE A 181 -43.82 -34.40 4.36
N ALA A 182 -44.25 -34.71 3.13
CA ALA A 182 -45.26 -33.89 2.44
C ALA A 182 -46.62 -33.96 3.15
N GLU A 183 -47.08 -35.16 3.52
CA GLU A 183 -48.35 -35.39 4.23
C GLU A 183 -48.42 -34.62 5.58
N ILE A 184 -47.31 -34.59 6.34
CA ILE A 184 -47.22 -33.81 7.60
C ILE A 184 -47.39 -32.28 7.37
N ILE A 185 -47.02 -31.76 6.20
CA ILE A 185 -47.19 -30.34 5.85
C ILE A 185 -48.64 -30.09 5.39
N GLU A 186 -49.22 -31.01 4.62
CA GLU A 186 -50.62 -30.95 4.18
C GLU A 186 -51.61 -31.03 5.35
N ASP A 187 -51.34 -31.86 6.35
CA ASP A 187 -52.09 -31.93 7.62
C ASP A 187 -52.05 -30.62 8.43
N ARG A 188 -51.09 -29.73 8.15
CA ARG A 188 -51.02 -28.37 8.73
C ARG A 188 -51.68 -27.30 7.86
N GLY A 189 -52.31 -27.69 6.75
CA GLY A 189 -53.11 -26.82 5.88
C GLY A 189 -52.33 -26.11 4.77
N PHE A 190 -51.13 -26.59 4.44
CA PHE A 190 -50.29 -26.03 3.37
C PHE A 190 -50.00 -27.10 2.31
N GLY A 191 -50.13 -26.78 1.02
CA GLY A 191 -49.85 -27.76 -0.05
C GLY A 191 -48.36 -28.05 -0.14
N ALA A 192 -47.95 -29.32 -0.25
CA ALA A 192 -46.53 -29.70 -0.25
C ALA A 192 -46.16 -30.54 -1.48
N THR A 193 -45.21 -30.05 -2.28
CA THR A 193 -44.69 -30.79 -3.44
C THR A 193 -43.21 -31.08 -3.30
N ILE A 194 -42.81 -32.34 -3.47
CA ILE A 194 -41.40 -32.75 -3.36
C ILE A 194 -40.65 -32.24 -4.59
N VAL A 195 -39.61 -31.43 -4.37
CA VAL A 195 -38.79 -30.82 -5.43
C VAL A 195 -37.57 -31.68 -5.72
N GLU A 196 -36.89 -32.15 -4.67
CA GLU A 196 -35.65 -32.90 -4.77
C GLU A 196 -35.46 -33.75 -3.51
N SER A 197 -35.01 -35.00 -3.63
CA SER A 197 -34.66 -35.85 -2.49
C SER A 197 -33.35 -36.57 -2.80
N ASN A 198 -32.29 -36.22 -2.06
CA ASN A 198 -30.93 -36.68 -2.31
C ASN A 198 -30.42 -37.52 -1.14
N THR A 199 -30.22 -38.81 -1.38
CA THR A 199 -29.54 -39.72 -0.44
C THR A 199 -28.03 -39.60 -0.64
N ALA A 200 -27.29 -39.31 0.43
CA ALA A 200 -25.83 -39.19 0.34
C ALA A 200 -25.15 -40.58 0.22
N THR A 201 -24.24 -40.74 -0.74
CA THR A 201 -23.40 -41.94 -0.86
C THR A 201 -21.99 -41.54 -1.34
N PRO A 202 -20.89 -42.04 -0.73
CA PRO A 202 -19.54 -41.62 -1.08
C PRO A 202 -19.13 -42.06 -2.50
N PRO A 203 -18.39 -41.25 -3.27
CA PRO A 203 -18.20 -41.48 -4.70
C PRO A 203 -17.07 -42.47 -5.02
N SER A 204 -17.38 -43.51 -5.79
CA SER A 204 -16.38 -44.35 -6.47
C SER A 204 -16.25 -44.01 -7.96
N ARG A 205 -15.10 -44.36 -8.57
CA ARG A 205 -14.70 -43.91 -9.92
C ARG A 205 -15.26 -44.84 -11.01
N THR A 206 -15.89 -44.30 -12.06
CA THR A 206 -15.58 -44.66 -13.48
C THR A 206 -16.27 -43.75 -14.51
N ARG A 207 -15.75 -43.74 -15.75
CA ARG A 207 -16.13 -42.86 -16.87
C ARG A 207 -17.29 -43.42 -17.72
N LYS A 208 -18.16 -42.55 -18.26
CA LYS A 208 -18.26 -42.29 -19.73
C LYS A 208 -19.22 -41.14 -20.15
N SER A 209 -18.65 -40.23 -20.95
CA SER A 209 -19.23 -39.20 -21.84
C SER A 209 -20.68 -39.37 -22.37
N ARG A 210 -21.44 -38.26 -22.41
CA ARG A 210 -21.82 -37.58 -23.68
C ARG A 210 -22.14 -36.07 -23.46
N ARG A 211 -21.97 -35.26 -24.51
CA ARG A 211 -22.10 -33.79 -24.56
C ARG A 211 -23.54 -33.28 -24.40
N GLU A 212 -23.70 -32.12 -23.76
CA GLU A 212 -24.18 -30.90 -24.45
C GLU A 212 -23.71 -29.61 -23.74
N SER A 213 -23.88 -28.46 -24.38
CA SER A 213 -23.02 -27.27 -24.17
C SER A 213 -23.72 -26.07 -23.52
N THR A 214 -23.26 -25.71 -22.31
CA THR A 214 -23.41 -24.36 -21.73
C THR A 214 -22.11 -23.96 -21.00
N SER A 215 -21.88 -22.65 -20.88
CA SER A 215 -20.60 -22.05 -20.48
C SER A 215 -20.14 -22.43 -19.07
N LYS A 216 -19.08 -23.24 -18.96
CA LYS A 216 -18.35 -23.41 -17.69
C LYS A 216 -17.56 -22.14 -17.37
N LYS A 217 -17.88 -21.49 -16.26
CA LYS A 217 -16.93 -20.61 -15.55
C LYS A 217 -15.80 -21.50 -15.01
N GLU A 218 -14.56 -21.24 -15.39
CA GLU A 218 -13.41 -21.96 -14.85
C GLU A 218 -13.24 -21.61 -13.36
N LYS A 219 -13.00 -22.63 -12.51
CA LYS A 219 -12.71 -22.40 -11.10
C LYS A 219 -11.23 -22.05 -10.98
N VAL A 220 -10.94 -20.87 -10.47
CA VAL A 220 -9.57 -20.36 -10.29
C VAL A 220 -9.17 -20.50 -8.83
N ALA A 221 -7.93 -20.88 -8.54
CA ALA A 221 -7.37 -20.98 -7.20
C ALA A 221 -6.10 -20.11 -7.07
N THR A 222 -5.91 -19.53 -5.89
CA THR A 222 -4.72 -18.75 -5.54
C THR A 222 -3.88 -19.53 -4.54
N THR A 223 -2.71 -20.01 -4.97
CA THR A 223 -1.75 -20.73 -4.13
C THR A 223 -0.57 -19.84 -3.80
N THR A 224 -0.22 -19.75 -2.51
CA THR A 224 0.98 -19.05 -2.03
C THR A 224 2.03 -20.08 -1.60
N ILE A 225 3.26 -19.93 -2.10
CA ILE A 225 4.38 -20.85 -1.91
C ILE A 225 5.56 -20.05 -1.36
N ALA A 226 6.19 -20.52 -0.28
CA ALA A 226 7.51 -20.07 0.16
C ALA A 226 8.57 -20.72 -0.73
N ILE A 227 9.56 -19.94 -1.19
CA ILE A 227 10.66 -20.40 -2.04
C ILE A 227 11.97 -20.03 -1.37
N GLU A 228 12.64 -21.02 -0.78
CA GLU A 228 13.89 -20.79 -0.05
C GLU A 228 15.08 -20.68 -1.03
N GLY A 229 16.05 -19.83 -0.67
CA GLY A 229 17.31 -19.70 -1.43
C GLY A 229 17.29 -18.70 -2.59
N MET A 230 16.19 -18.00 -2.86
CA MET A 230 16.18 -16.90 -3.83
C MET A 230 17.00 -15.70 -3.33
N THR A 231 18.10 -15.36 -4.02
CA THR A 231 19.01 -14.27 -3.58
C THR A 231 19.10 -13.08 -4.54
N CYS A 232 18.60 -13.20 -5.77
CA CYS A 232 18.71 -12.12 -6.77
C CYS A 232 17.64 -12.19 -7.87
N GLY A 233 17.62 -11.16 -8.73
CA GLY A 233 16.74 -11.07 -9.91
C GLY A 233 16.84 -12.28 -10.85
N ALA A 234 18.04 -12.84 -11.03
CA ALA A 234 18.25 -14.03 -11.86
C ALA A 234 17.56 -15.28 -11.29
N CYS A 235 17.56 -15.48 -9.96
CA CYS A 235 16.83 -16.58 -9.32
C CYS A 235 15.34 -16.51 -9.63
N THR A 236 14.72 -15.33 -9.41
CA THR A 236 13.32 -15.11 -9.75
C THR A 236 13.02 -15.26 -11.24
N SER A 237 13.94 -14.89 -12.14
CA SER A 237 13.77 -15.09 -13.58
C SER A 237 13.86 -16.57 -13.98
N ALA A 238 14.69 -17.36 -13.29
CA ALA A 238 14.77 -18.82 -13.49
C ALA A 238 13.48 -19.52 -13.03
N VAL A 239 12.88 -19.05 -11.93
CA VAL A 239 11.55 -19.51 -11.47
C VAL A 239 10.43 -19.03 -12.40
N GLU A 240 10.35 -17.73 -12.76
CA GLU A 240 9.37 -17.21 -13.73
C GLU A 240 9.43 -17.97 -15.07
N GLY A 241 10.63 -18.29 -15.55
CA GLY A 241 10.84 -19.12 -16.74
C GLY A 241 10.44 -20.59 -16.59
N GLY A 242 10.02 -21.04 -15.39
CA GLY A 242 9.37 -22.33 -15.14
C GLY A 242 7.88 -22.32 -15.48
N PHE A 243 7.27 -21.13 -15.42
CA PHE A 243 5.82 -20.94 -15.53
C PHE A 243 5.38 -20.30 -16.85
N LYS A 244 6.32 -20.02 -17.76
CA LYS A 244 5.98 -19.58 -19.12
C LYS A 244 5.30 -20.72 -19.89
N ASP A 245 4.23 -20.36 -20.62
CA ASP A 245 3.52 -21.22 -21.56
C ASP A 245 2.89 -22.50 -20.94
N LEU A 246 2.63 -22.51 -19.62
CA LEU A 246 1.93 -23.61 -18.95
C LEU A 246 0.40 -23.47 -19.04
N GLU A 247 -0.26 -24.50 -19.57
CA GLU A 247 -1.72 -24.58 -19.58
C GLU A 247 -2.30 -24.63 -18.16
N GLY A 248 -3.29 -23.76 -17.89
CA GLY A 248 -3.94 -23.65 -16.57
C GLY A 248 -3.33 -22.61 -15.63
N LEU A 249 -2.24 -21.94 -16.01
CA LEU A 249 -1.73 -20.79 -15.29
C LEU A 249 -2.47 -19.51 -15.74
N VAL A 250 -2.99 -18.73 -14.77
CA VAL A 250 -3.62 -17.42 -15.03
C VAL A 250 -2.66 -16.28 -14.72
N GLN A 251 -1.99 -16.32 -13.57
CA GLN A 251 -1.02 -15.32 -13.15
C GLN A 251 0.06 -15.94 -12.26
N PHE A 252 1.31 -15.51 -12.43
CA PHE A 252 2.44 -15.90 -11.59
C PHE A 252 3.21 -14.65 -11.15
N ASN A 253 3.22 -14.39 -9.83
CA ASN A 253 3.98 -13.30 -9.23
C ASN A 253 4.98 -13.87 -8.21
N VAL A 254 6.28 -13.60 -8.39
CA VAL A 254 7.32 -13.99 -7.42
C VAL A 254 7.96 -12.76 -6.76
N SER A 255 7.91 -12.73 -5.44
CA SER A 255 8.53 -11.70 -4.61
C SER A 255 9.85 -12.20 -4.02
N LEU A 256 10.95 -11.56 -4.42
CA LEU A 256 12.26 -11.79 -3.82
C LEU A 256 12.28 -11.37 -2.34
N LEU A 257 11.62 -10.26 -2.01
CA LEU A 257 11.65 -9.67 -0.67
C LEU A 257 10.87 -10.50 0.37
N ALA A 258 9.80 -11.16 -0.07
CA ALA A 258 8.98 -12.01 0.79
C ALA A 258 9.38 -13.50 0.76
N GLU A 259 10.40 -13.87 -0.05
CA GLU A 259 10.79 -15.25 -0.36
C GLU A 259 9.59 -16.13 -0.74
N ARG A 260 8.66 -15.60 -1.56
CA ARG A 260 7.37 -16.22 -1.88
C ARG A 260 6.94 -16.02 -3.33
N ALA A 261 6.21 -16.99 -3.86
CA ALA A 261 5.40 -16.83 -5.07
C ALA A 261 3.90 -16.91 -4.74
N VAL A 262 3.11 -16.09 -5.42
CA VAL A 262 1.65 -16.15 -5.46
C VAL A 262 1.26 -16.55 -6.87
N VAL A 263 0.53 -17.65 -6.98
CA VAL A 263 0.20 -18.30 -8.25
C VAL A 263 -1.30 -18.44 -8.36
N ILE A 264 -1.89 -17.82 -9.38
CA ILE A 264 -3.30 -17.92 -9.72
C ILE A 264 -3.41 -18.93 -10.86
N HIS A 265 -4.12 -20.03 -10.63
CA HIS A 265 -4.17 -21.19 -11.54
C HIS A 265 -5.52 -21.89 -11.52
N ASP A 266 -5.83 -22.66 -12.55
CA ASP A 266 -6.90 -23.65 -12.53
C ASP A 266 -6.39 -24.94 -11.85
N PRO A 267 -6.85 -25.27 -10.63
CA PRO A 267 -6.36 -26.44 -9.89
C PRO A 267 -6.70 -27.76 -10.59
N SER A 268 -7.60 -27.75 -11.58
CA SER A 268 -7.97 -28.91 -12.41
C SER A 268 -6.90 -29.23 -13.47
N LYS A 269 -6.11 -28.23 -13.88
CA LYS A 269 -5.08 -28.34 -14.93
C LYS A 269 -3.66 -28.30 -14.34
N LEU A 270 -3.45 -27.46 -13.33
CA LEU A 270 -2.17 -27.23 -12.68
C LEU A 270 -2.34 -27.34 -11.14
N PRO A 271 -2.18 -28.52 -10.52
CA PRO A 271 -2.36 -28.66 -9.07
C PRO A 271 -1.21 -28.01 -8.28
N ALA A 272 -1.50 -27.56 -7.06
CA ALA A 272 -0.56 -26.82 -6.21
C ALA A 272 0.77 -27.56 -5.94
N GLU A 273 0.72 -28.90 -5.83
CA GLU A 273 1.89 -29.77 -5.66
C GLU A 273 2.83 -29.70 -6.85
N LYS A 274 2.27 -29.73 -8.08
CA LYS A 274 3.04 -29.62 -9.33
C LYS A 274 3.66 -28.22 -9.50
N ILE A 275 3.04 -27.18 -8.93
CA ILE A 275 3.63 -25.83 -8.89
C ILE A 275 4.87 -25.82 -7.98
N ALA A 276 4.83 -26.51 -6.84
CA ALA A 276 6.03 -26.66 -5.99
C ALA A 276 7.12 -27.49 -6.70
N GLU A 277 6.76 -28.62 -7.31
CA GLU A 277 7.66 -29.48 -8.11
C GLU A 277 8.37 -28.68 -9.22
N ILE A 278 7.66 -27.84 -9.98
CA ILE A 278 8.26 -26.97 -11.02
C ILE A 278 9.28 -25.97 -10.44
N ILE A 279 9.11 -25.52 -9.19
CA ILE A 279 10.06 -24.62 -8.52
C ILE A 279 11.30 -25.42 -8.05
N GLU A 280 11.10 -26.62 -7.54
CA GLU A 280 12.17 -27.56 -7.12
C GLU A 280 13.00 -28.07 -8.30
N ASP A 281 12.39 -28.31 -9.45
CA ASP A 281 13.06 -28.63 -10.73
C ASP A 281 13.96 -27.48 -11.23
N ARG A 282 13.63 -26.24 -10.87
CA ARG A 282 14.53 -25.07 -11.08
C ARG A 282 15.56 -24.89 -9.98
N GLY A 283 15.62 -25.86 -9.05
CA GLY A 283 16.62 -26.02 -8.01
C GLY A 283 16.31 -25.32 -6.70
N PHE A 284 15.13 -24.69 -6.54
CA PHE A 284 14.77 -23.91 -5.35
C PHE A 284 13.82 -24.70 -4.46
N ASP A 285 14.12 -24.79 -3.16
CA ASP A 285 13.31 -25.57 -2.23
C ASP A 285 11.94 -24.87 -2.02
N ALA A 286 10.83 -25.57 -2.23
CA ALA A 286 9.50 -24.97 -2.33
C ALA A 286 8.52 -25.52 -1.29
N LYS A 287 7.81 -24.63 -0.58
CA LYS A 287 6.83 -25.03 0.44
C LYS A 287 5.51 -24.30 0.30
N ILE A 288 4.45 -25.05 0.04
CA ILE A 288 3.08 -24.52 -0.03
C ILE A 288 2.69 -23.95 1.35
N ILE A 289 2.30 -22.67 1.39
CA ILE A 289 1.81 -21.98 2.60
C ILE A 289 0.30 -22.10 2.69
N SER A 290 -0.39 -21.83 1.59
CA SER A 290 -1.85 -21.84 1.49
C SER A 290 -2.31 -22.03 0.04
N THR A 291 -3.48 -22.65 -0.13
CA THR A 291 -4.22 -22.67 -1.40
C THR A 291 -5.64 -22.25 -1.11
N GLN A 292 -6.08 -21.14 -1.70
CA GLN A 292 -7.44 -20.62 -1.59
C GLN A 292 -8.17 -20.90 -2.89
N LEU A 293 -9.25 -21.68 -2.82
CA LEU A 293 -10.14 -21.93 -3.96
C LEU A 293 -11.03 -20.71 -4.17
N GLY A 294 -10.99 -20.10 -5.36
CA GLY A 294 -11.87 -19.02 -5.77
C GLY A 294 -13.27 -19.53 -6.07
N SER A 295 -14.07 -19.77 -5.03
CA SER A 295 -15.53 -19.75 -5.14
C SER A 295 -15.97 -18.30 -5.29
N GLY A 296 -16.61 -17.97 -6.42
CA GLY A 296 -17.08 -16.62 -6.67
C GLY A 296 -18.12 -16.16 -5.65
N GLN A 297 -17.99 -14.90 -5.19
CA GLN A 297 -19.01 -14.11 -4.50
C GLN A 297 -19.95 -14.88 -3.56
N GLN A 298 -19.40 -15.40 -2.46
CA GLN A 298 -20.17 -15.53 -1.22
C GLN A 298 -19.78 -14.39 -0.26
N ALA A 299 -20.76 -13.87 0.47
CA ALA A 299 -20.64 -12.60 1.18
C ALA A 299 -19.66 -12.63 2.36
N SER A 300 -18.80 -11.61 2.41
CA SER A 300 -18.25 -10.99 3.63
C SER A 300 -17.62 -11.85 4.73
N ALA A 301 -17.02 -13.01 4.43
CA ALA A 301 -16.18 -13.72 5.40
C ALA A 301 -14.76 -13.16 5.41
N ALA A 302 -14.43 -12.31 6.40
CA ALA A 302 -13.09 -11.76 6.61
C ALA A 302 -12.29 -12.65 7.58
N THR A 303 -11.03 -12.95 7.24
CA THR A 303 -10.10 -13.66 8.14
C THR A 303 -9.26 -12.66 8.94
N SER A 304 -9.56 -12.49 10.22
CA SER A 304 -8.75 -11.73 11.17
C SER A 304 -7.77 -12.65 11.90
N GLN A 305 -6.62 -12.10 12.28
CA GLN A 305 -5.61 -12.80 13.07
C GLN A 305 -5.26 -11.96 14.29
N PHE A 306 -5.13 -12.61 15.45
CA PHE A 306 -4.80 -11.98 16.73
C PHE A 306 -3.57 -12.66 17.33
N LYS A 307 -2.76 -11.90 18.09
CA LYS A 307 -1.76 -12.44 19.01
C LYS A 307 -2.44 -12.61 20.37
N LEU A 308 -2.46 -13.83 20.89
CA LEU A 308 -3.02 -14.14 22.21
C LEU A 308 -1.94 -14.18 23.28
N PHE A 309 -2.26 -13.66 24.45
CA PHE A 309 -1.42 -13.72 25.63
C PHE A 309 -2.22 -14.27 26.82
N GLY A 310 -1.63 -15.19 27.58
CA GLY A 310 -2.25 -15.84 28.75
C GLY A 310 -2.77 -17.27 28.50
N VAL A 311 -2.97 -17.69 27.25
CA VAL A 311 -3.37 -19.08 26.93
C VAL A 311 -2.17 -20.02 27.11
N ALA A 312 -2.19 -20.83 28.17
CA ALA A 312 -1.06 -21.68 28.57
C ALA A 312 -1.24 -23.16 28.19
N SER A 313 -2.47 -23.65 28.04
CA SER A 313 -2.76 -25.06 27.73
C SER A 313 -3.62 -25.26 26.48
N ALA A 314 -3.62 -26.50 25.97
CA ALA A 314 -4.49 -26.89 24.85
C ALA A 314 -5.97 -26.96 25.23
N ALA A 315 -6.30 -27.18 26.50
CA ALA A 315 -7.68 -27.15 26.99
C ALA A 315 -8.22 -25.71 27.04
N ASP A 316 -7.38 -24.74 27.43
CA ASP A 316 -7.73 -23.31 27.38
C ASP A 316 -7.97 -22.84 25.94
N ALA A 317 -7.13 -23.31 25.02
CA ALA A 317 -7.23 -22.99 23.59
C ALA A 317 -8.55 -23.51 22.98
N THR A 318 -8.91 -24.77 23.19
CA THR A 318 -10.17 -25.33 22.66
C THR A 318 -11.40 -24.75 23.35
N ALA A 319 -11.33 -24.43 24.65
CA ALA A 319 -12.40 -23.70 25.35
C ALA A 319 -12.62 -22.31 24.75
N LEU A 320 -11.55 -21.60 24.40
CA LEU A 320 -11.62 -20.28 23.74
C LEU A 320 -12.17 -20.39 22.31
N GLU A 321 -11.71 -21.36 21.52
CA GLU A 321 -12.26 -21.65 20.18
C GLU A 321 -13.76 -21.92 20.22
N THR A 322 -14.21 -22.77 21.15
CA THR A 322 -15.63 -23.13 21.32
C THR A 322 -16.47 -21.90 21.68
N LYS A 323 -15.96 -21.00 22.54
CA LYS A 323 -16.67 -19.75 22.88
C LYS A 323 -16.70 -18.77 21.72
N LEU A 324 -15.62 -18.66 20.94
CA LEU A 324 -15.59 -17.81 19.73
C LEU A 324 -16.55 -18.33 18.65
N LEU A 325 -16.67 -19.64 18.47
CA LEU A 325 -17.65 -20.27 17.58
C LEU A 325 -19.10 -20.07 18.05
N SER A 326 -19.34 -19.79 19.33
CA SER A 326 -20.68 -19.48 19.85
C SER A 326 -21.14 -18.05 19.56
N LEU A 327 -20.27 -17.16 19.06
CA LEU A 327 -20.66 -15.82 18.63
C LEU A 327 -21.37 -15.85 17.27
N PRO A 328 -22.51 -15.14 17.12
CA PRO A 328 -23.15 -15.01 15.81
C PRO A 328 -22.21 -14.29 14.84
N GLY A 329 -22.05 -14.85 13.65
CA GLY A 329 -21.17 -14.29 12.61
C GLY A 329 -19.72 -14.78 12.64
N VAL A 330 -19.33 -15.69 13.54
CA VAL A 330 -18.03 -16.39 13.47
C VAL A 330 -18.20 -17.72 12.73
N ASN A 331 -17.50 -17.89 11.60
CA ASN A 331 -17.55 -19.10 10.78
C ASN A 331 -16.51 -20.14 11.23
N SER A 332 -15.34 -19.70 11.70
CA SER A 332 -14.29 -20.57 12.22
C SER A 332 -13.36 -19.81 13.17
N ALA A 333 -12.86 -20.48 14.21
CA ALA A 333 -11.84 -19.98 15.11
C ALA A 333 -10.77 -21.07 15.33
N THR A 334 -9.49 -20.71 15.30
CA THR A 334 -8.38 -21.66 15.49
C THR A 334 -7.18 -21.01 16.18
N VAL A 335 -6.72 -21.62 17.27
CA VAL A 335 -5.63 -21.16 18.15
C VAL A 335 -4.37 -21.99 17.92
N SER A 336 -3.38 -21.37 17.27
CA SER A 336 -2.03 -21.92 17.10
C SER A 336 -1.14 -21.61 18.32
N LEU A 337 -1.16 -22.48 19.33
CA LEU A 337 -0.31 -22.38 20.54
C LEU A 337 1.18 -22.14 20.21
N GLY A 338 1.76 -22.91 19.29
CA GLY A 338 3.18 -22.76 18.93
C GLY A 338 3.57 -21.42 18.28
N LYS A 339 2.59 -20.54 18.00
CA LYS A 339 2.79 -19.18 17.47
C LYS A 339 2.13 -18.11 18.34
N ASN A 340 1.43 -18.48 19.41
CA ASN A 340 0.51 -17.62 20.17
C ASN A 340 -0.44 -16.82 19.25
N ARG A 341 -0.98 -17.43 18.20
CA ARG A 341 -1.90 -16.77 17.24
C ARG A 341 -3.28 -17.41 17.23
N LEU A 342 -4.31 -16.58 17.25
CA LEU A 342 -5.70 -16.94 16.97
C LEU A 342 -6.04 -16.47 15.55
N THR A 343 -6.65 -17.33 14.75
CA THR A 343 -7.17 -17.01 13.41
C THR A 343 -8.67 -17.19 13.44
N ILE A 344 -9.43 -16.16 13.07
CA ILE A 344 -10.89 -16.16 13.06
C ILE A 344 -11.37 -15.79 11.66
N SER A 345 -12.21 -16.65 11.06
CA SER A 345 -13.05 -16.25 9.93
C SER A 345 -14.39 -15.77 10.46
N HIS A 346 -14.75 -14.51 10.22
CA HIS A 346 -15.99 -13.90 10.72
C HIS A 346 -16.62 -12.98 9.68
N GLN A 347 -17.87 -12.61 9.89
CA GLN A 347 -18.58 -11.58 9.13
C GLN A 347 -18.43 -10.22 9.85
N PRO A 348 -17.68 -9.24 9.29
CA PRO A 348 -17.43 -7.96 9.95
C PRO A 348 -18.71 -7.19 10.32
N ASN A 349 -19.77 -7.37 9.53
CA ASN A 349 -21.07 -6.71 9.72
C ASN A 349 -21.86 -7.24 10.93
N VAL A 350 -21.49 -8.41 11.48
CA VAL A 350 -22.21 -9.08 12.58
C VAL A 350 -21.35 -9.16 13.83
N ALA A 351 -20.07 -9.52 13.68
CA ALA A 351 -19.11 -9.67 14.77
C ALA A 351 -17.86 -8.82 14.51
N GLY A 352 -17.94 -7.50 14.72
CA GLY A 352 -16.80 -6.60 14.55
C GLY A 352 -15.64 -6.91 15.49
N LEU A 353 -14.41 -6.54 15.09
CA LEU A 353 -13.15 -6.85 15.80
C LEU A 353 -13.17 -6.55 17.32
N ARG A 354 -13.87 -5.48 17.71
CA ARG A 354 -14.06 -5.07 19.12
C ARG A 354 -14.76 -6.14 19.95
N VAL A 355 -15.86 -6.72 19.43
CA VAL A 355 -16.62 -7.77 20.13
C VAL A 355 -15.77 -9.03 20.31
N LEU A 356 -14.92 -9.34 19.32
CA LEU A 356 -13.99 -10.47 19.39
C LEU A 356 -12.91 -10.25 20.47
N VAL A 357 -12.35 -9.03 20.57
CA VAL A 357 -11.36 -8.69 21.60
C VAL A 357 -12.02 -8.62 22.99
N ASP A 358 -13.13 -7.90 23.14
CA ASP A 358 -13.88 -7.79 24.41
C ASP A 358 -14.30 -9.19 24.92
N LEU A 359 -14.68 -10.13 24.03
CA LEU A 359 -14.93 -11.53 24.44
C LEU A 359 -13.67 -12.23 24.94
N VAL A 360 -12.54 -12.11 24.24
CA VAL A 360 -11.29 -12.75 24.67
C VAL A 360 -10.80 -12.18 26.01
N GLU A 361 -10.92 -10.87 26.20
CA GLU A 361 -10.62 -10.19 27.47
C GLU A 361 -11.58 -10.62 28.60
N SER A 362 -12.87 -10.84 28.30
CA SER A 362 -13.83 -11.42 29.28
C SER A 362 -13.47 -12.83 29.76
N GLN A 363 -12.60 -13.54 29.04
CA GLN A 363 -12.07 -14.85 29.44
C GLN A 363 -10.74 -14.76 30.21
N GLY A 364 -10.24 -13.54 30.47
CA GLY A 364 -8.97 -13.31 31.16
C GLY A 364 -7.74 -13.47 30.27
N TYR A 365 -7.90 -13.43 28.95
CA TYR A 365 -6.79 -13.47 27.98
C TYR A 365 -6.69 -12.13 27.24
N ASN A 366 -5.48 -11.68 26.94
CA ASN A 366 -5.31 -10.45 26.16
C ASN A 366 -5.15 -10.79 24.67
N ALA A 367 -5.94 -10.14 23.81
CA ALA A 367 -5.84 -10.24 22.36
C ALA A 367 -5.38 -8.92 21.75
N LEU A 368 -4.25 -8.94 21.04
CA LEU A 368 -3.86 -7.84 20.15
C LEU A 368 -4.18 -8.22 18.71
N VAL A 369 -4.77 -7.32 17.94
CA VAL A 369 -4.93 -7.53 16.49
C VAL A 369 -3.53 -7.72 15.89
N ALA A 370 -3.38 -8.74 15.07
CA ALA A 370 -2.13 -9.12 14.43
C ALA A 370 -2.29 -8.93 12.93
N ASP A 371 -2.48 -7.67 12.53
CA ASP A 371 -2.46 -7.29 11.12
C ASP A 371 -1.17 -7.78 10.47
N ASN A 372 -1.33 -8.60 9.43
CA ASN A 372 -0.22 -9.23 8.71
C ASN A 372 0.61 -8.23 7.90
N ASP A 373 0.21 -6.96 7.83
CA ASP A 373 0.80 -5.97 6.93
C ASP A 373 1.51 -4.84 7.71
N ASP A 374 0.88 -4.21 8.71
CA ASP A 374 1.49 -3.10 9.46
C ASP A 374 2.62 -3.51 10.41
N ASN A 375 2.46 -4.62 11.13
CA ASN A 375 3.56 -5.22 11.89
C ASN A 375 4.71 -5.62 10.95
N ASN A 376 4.41 -6.10 9.74
CA ASN A 376 5.43 -6.46 8.76
C ASN A 376 6.14 -5.22 8.19
N ALA A 377 5.45 -4.12 7.89
CA ALA A 377 6.08 -2.90 7.37
C ALA A 377 7.07 -2.27 8.39
N GLN A 378 6.72 -2.25 9.68
CA GLN A 378 7.64 -1.79 10.73
C GLN A 378 8.80 -2.78 10.95
N LEU A 379 8.53 -4.08 11.02
CA LEU A 379 9.58 -5.10 11.13
C LEU A 379 10.49 -5.13 9.91
N GLU A 380 9.99 -4.88 8.71
CA GLU A 380 10.76 -4.77 7.47
C GLU A 380 11.62 -3.49 7.45
N SER A 381 11.09 -2.36 7.91
CA SER A 381 11.86 -1.12 8.11
C SER A 381 13.00 -1.30 9.12
N LEU A 382 12.74 -2.01 10.23
CA LEU A 382 13.75 -2.36 11.23
C LEU A 382 14.76 -3.40 10.70
N ALA A 383 14.31 -4.41 9.95
CA ALA A 383 15.15 -5.41 9.31
C ALA A 383 16.07 -4.79 8.26
N LYS A 384 15.56 -3.90 7.39
CA LYS A 384 16.35 -3.10 6.45
C LYS A 384 17.35 -2.20 7.17
N THR A 385 16.95 -1.58 8.29
CA THR A 385 17.86 -0.77 9.11
C THR A 385 18.99 -1.63 9.72
N ARG A 386 18.68 -2.84 10.19
CA ARG A 386 19.66 -3.84 10.64
C ARG A 386 20.57 -4.30 9.50
N GLU A 387 20.03 -4.55 8.31
CA GLU A 387 20.84 -4.95 7.15
C GLU A 387 21.84 -3.85 6.78
N ILE A 388 21.41 -2.59 6.80
CA ILE A 388 22.28 -1.43 6.58
C ILE A 388 23.38 -1.33 7.64
N THR A 389 23.09 -1.58 8.92
CA THR A 389 24.12 -1.57 9.98
C THR A 389 25.05 -2.78 9.91
N GLU A 390 24.57 -3.95 9.49
CA GLU A 390 25.40 -5.13 9.21
C GLU A 390 26.37 -4.86 8.05
N TRP A 391 25.90 -4.36 6.89
CA TRP A 391 26.78 -3.99 5.77
C TRP A 391 27.73 -2.85 6.11
N ARG A 392 27.29 -1.85 6.91
CA ARG A 392 28.17 -0.78 7.42
C ARG A 392 29.28 -1.34 8.32
N THR A 393 28.95 -2.33 9.14
CA THR A 393 29.91 -2.97 10.05
C THR A 393 30.89 -3.84 9.27
N ALA A 394 30.40 -4.64 8.32
CA ALA A 394 31.22 -5.44 7.40
C ALA A 394 32.16 -4.57 6.56
N PHE A 395 31.71 -3.42 6.04
CA PHE A 395 32.58 -2.47 5.35
C PHE A 395 33.65 -1.91 6.29
N LYS A 396 33.28 -1.46 7.50
CA LYS A 396 34.23 -0.95 8.49
C LYS A 396 35.29 -1.98 8.90
N THR A 397 34.90 -3.22 9.16
CA THR A 397 35.85 -4.27 9.53
C THR A 397 36.74 -4.65 8.36
N SER A 398 36.17 -4.77 7.14
CA SER A 398 36.95 -5.02 5.92
C SER A 398 38.00 -3.93 5.69
N LEU A 399 37.59 -2.66 5.78
CA LEU A 399 38.46 -1.50 5.62
C LEU A 399 39.58 -1.45 6.68
N SER A 400 39.27 -1.82 7.94
CA SER A 400 40.24 -1.86 9.03
C SER A 400 41.36 -2.87 8.83
N PHE A 401 41.13 -3.94 8.06
CA PHE A 401 42.18 -4.92 7.70
C PHE A 401 42.81 -4.61 6.33
N ALA A 402 42.04 -4.10 5.36
CA ALA A 402 42.53 -3.78 4.02
C ALA A 402 43.46 -2.56 3.99
N ILE A 403 43.25 -1.53 4.83
CA ILE A 403 44.16 -0.37 4.91
C ILE A 403 45.58 -0.79 5.32
N PRO A 404 45.79 -1.56 6.42
CA PRO A 404 47.09 -2.13 6.74
C PRO A 404 47.73 -2.93 5.59
N VAL A 405 46.98 -3.83 4.93
CA VAL A 405 47.50 -4.63 3.80
C VAL A 405 47.99 -3.74 2.65
N PHE A 406 47.23 -2.70 2.31
CA PHE A 406 47.59 -1.73 1.27
C PHE A 406 48.79 -0.84 1.65
N LEU A 407 48.89 -0.46 2.93
CA LEU A 407 50.05 0.26 3.45
C LEU A 407 51.33 -0.60 3.34
N THR A 408 51.25 -1.88 3.70
CA THR A 408 52.39 -2.82 3.65
C THR A 408 52.74 -3.29 2.23
N SER A 409 51.76 -3.46 1.34
CA SER A 409 52.02 -3.92 -0.03
C SER A 409 52.49 -2.80 -0.96
N MET A 410 52.01 -1.57 -0.78
CA MET A 410 52.20 -0.49 -1.77
C MET A 410 52.88 0.76 -1.21
N ILE A 411 52.47 1.27 -0.04
CA ILE A 411 52.93 2.59 0.43
C ILE A 411 54.31 2.53 1.09
N PHE A 412 54.59 1.59 1.99
CA PHE A 412 55.92 1.49 2.61
C PHE A 412 57.04 1.21 1.59
N PRO A 413 56.88 0.31 0.60
CA PRO A 413 57.90 0.09 -0.43
C PRO A 413 58.18 1.30 -1.33
N MET A 414 57.18 2.18 -1.55
CA MET A 414 57.28 3.29 -2.51
C MET A 414 57.60 4.65 -1.85
N LEU A 415 57.08 4.91 -0.65
CA LEU A 415 57.10 6.24 -0.03
C LEU A 415 58.12 6.37 1.12
N ILE A 416 58.38 5.30 1.87
CA ILE A 416 59.31 5.32 3.02
C ILE A 416 60.18 4.04 3.07
N PRO A 417 61.24 3.94 2.26
CA PRO A 417 62.11 2.75 2.20
C PRO A 417 62.80 2.37 3.53
N ILE A 418 62.82 3.29 4.51
CA ILE A 418 63.39 3.09 5.86
C ILE A 418 62.44 2.28 6.77
N LEU A 419 61.14 2.28 6.48
CA LEU A 419 60.10 1.55 7.23
C LEU A 419 59.62 0.28 6.51
N ASP A 420 60.28 -0.16 5.44
CA ASP A 420 59.94 -1.42 4.76
C ASP A 420 60.43 -2.65 5.57
N TYR A 421 59.68 -3.00 6.62
CA TYR A 421 59.83 -4.25 7.35
C TYR A 421 59.67 -5.50 6.43
N GLY A 422 59.16 -5.33 5.20
CA GLY A 422 59.05 -6.38 4.20
C GLY A 422 60.39 -6.86 3.61
N ARG A 423 61.53 -6.20 3.90
CA ARG A 423 62.86 -6.72 3.53
C ARG A 423 63.43 -7.75 4.53
N TYR A 424 62.87 -7.89 5.73
CA TYR A 424 63.35 -8.86 6.70
C TYR A 424 62.88 -10.28 6.36
N VAL A 425 63.85 -11.17 6.14
CA VAL A 425 63.66 -12.62 6.03
C VAL A 425 63.72 -13.20 7.44
N VAL A 426 62.67 -13.88 7.89
CA VAL A 426 62.49 -14.20 9.33
C VAL A 426 62.69 -15.67 9.66
N PHE A 427 62.43 -16.59 8.72
CA PHE A 427 62.52 -18.04 8.99
C PHE A 427 63.24 -18.86 7.90
N PHE A 428 62.97 -18.63 6.62
CA PHE A 428 63.58 -19.37 5.50
C PHE A 428 63.92 -18.44 4.33
N PRO A 429 64.95 -18.75 3.52
CA PRO A 429 65.20 -18.05 2.26
C PRO A 429 63.94 -18.01 1.37
N GLY A 430 63.58 -16.83 0.86
CA GLY A 430 62.40 -16.62 0.01
C GLY A 430 61.12 -16.25 0.75
N LEU A 431 61.09 -16.26 2.10
CA LEU A 431 59.87 -15.96 2.86
C LEU A 431 60.03 -14.68 3.71
N TYR A 432 59.32 -13.62 3.30
CA TYR A 432 59.45 -12.26 3.80
C TYR A 432 58.36 -11.89 4.80
N LEU A 433 58.71 -11.13 5.85
CA LEU A 433 57.78 -10.76 6.92
C LEU A 433 56.53 -10.01 6.40
N GLY A 434 56.69 -9.12 5.44
CA GLY A 434 55.60 -8.34 4.86
C GLY A 434 54.52 -9.21 4.21
N ASP A 435 54.92 -10.29 3.52
CA ASP A 435 53.99 -11.17 2.83
C ASP A 435 53.21 -12.07 3.81
N ILE A 436 53.84 -12.49 4.92
CA ILE A 436 53.15 -13.20 6.03
C ILE A 436 52.09 -12.28 6.66
N VAL A 437 52.45 -11.02 6.95
CA VAL A 437 51.54 -10.04 7.55
C VAL A 437 50.35 -9.77 6.62
N CYS A 438 50.60 -9.60 5.31
CA CYS A 438 49.54 -9.49 4.30
C CYS A 438 48.62 -10.72 4.28
N LEU A 439 49.17 -11.94 4.31
CA LEU A 439 48.39 -13.18 4.36
C LEU A 439 47.49 -13.25 5.60
N LEU A 440 48.04 -13.00 6.79
CA LEU A 440 47.30 -13.05 8.07
C LEU A 440 46.19 -12.00 8.14
N LEU A 441 46.41 -10.79 7.62
CA LEU A 441 45.41 -9.72 7.58
C LEU A 441 44.33 -9.96 6.51
N THR A 442 44.65 -10.63 5.41
CA THR A 442 43.69 -10.93 4.34
C THR A 442 42.77 -12.11 4.67
N ILE A 443 43.19 -13.09 5.47
CA ILE A 443 42.37 -14.26 5.86
C ILE A 443 41.01 -13.87 6.48
N PRO A 444 40.92 -12.97 7.49
CA PRO A 444 39.63 -12.51 8.04
C PRO A 444 38.72 -11.80 7.02
N VAL A 445 39.31 -11.08 6.06
CA VAL A 445 38.56 -10.41 5.00
C VAL A 445 38.00 -11.43 4.00
N GLN A 446 38.85 -12.36 3.55
CA GLN A 446 38.50 -13.39 2.55
C GLN A 446 37.48 -14.40 3.09
N PHE A 447 37.74 -15.01 4.24
CA PHE A 447 36.94 -16.13 4.77
C PHE A 447 35.98 -15.75 5.90
N GLY A 448 36.15 -14.58 6.52
CA GLY A 448 35.18 -14.04 7.49
C GLY A 448 34.08 -13.26 6.78
N ILE A 449 34.44 -12.10 6.22
CA ILE A 449 33.49 -11.19 5.55
C ILE A 449 33.06 -11.77 4.20
N GLY A 450 34.02 -12.27 3.42
CA GLY A 450 33.76 -12.87 2.11
C GLY A 450 32.88 -14.14 2.16
N LYS A 451 32.73 -14.81 3.31
CA LYS A 451 31.85 -15.99 3.50
C LYS A 451 30.44 -15.77 2.96
N ARG A 452 29.90 -14.55 3.10
CA ARG A 452 28.57 -14.18 2.58
C ARG A 452 28.48 -14.38 1.06
N PHE A 453 29.50 -13.94 0.33
CA PHE A 453 29.59 -14.11 -1.13
C PHE A 453 29.85 -15.58 -1.52
N TYR A 454 30.69 -16.33 -0.78
CA TYR A 454 30.88 -17.76 -1.04
C TYR A 454 29.59 -18.58 -0.95
N VAL A 455 28.76 -18.34 0.08
CA VAL A 455 27.46 -19.03 0.24
C VAL A 455 26.49 -18.66 -0.89
N SER A 456 26.42 -17.38 -1.24
CA SER A 456 25.57 -16.88 -2.33
C SER A 456 25.99 -17.46 -3.70
N ALA A 457 27.29 -17.41 -4.00
CA ALA A 457 27.87 -17.96 -5.23
C ALA A 457 27.65 -19.49 -5.34
N TYR A 458 27.83 -20.23 -4.25
CA TYR A 458 27.60 -21.69 -4.24
C TYR A 458 26.14 -22.04 -4.52
N LYS A 459 25.17 -21.36 -3.88
CA LYS A 459 23.74 -21.51 -4.19
C LYS A 459 23.46 -21.16 -5.66
N SER A 460 23.88 -19.98 -6.10
CA SER A 460 23.75 -19.51 -7.49
C SER A 460 24.27 -20.51 -8.54
N MET A 461 25.39 -21.18 -8.26
CA MET A 461 25.93 -22.24 -9.12
C MET A 461 25.10 -23.54 -9.06
N LYS A 462 24.59 -23.94 -7.88
CA LYS A 462 23.67 -25.10 -7.74
C LYS A 462 22.40 -24.92 -8.58
N HIS A 463 21.86 -23.69 -8.64
CA HIS A 463 20.64 -23.36 -9.39
C HIS A 463 20.87 -23.06 -10.88
N GLY A 464 22.08 -23.30 -11.42
CA GLY A 464 22.38 -23.11 -12.85
C GLY A 464 22.40 -21.66 -13.36
N SER A 465 22.20 -20.67 -12.48
CA SER A 465 22.18 -19.24 -12.83
C SER A 465 23.39 -18.52 -12.22
N PRO A 466 24.52 -18.38 -12.94
CA PRO A 466 25.73 -17.76 -12.40
C PRO A 466 25.54 -16.25 -12.19
N THR A 467 25.72 -15.78 -10.96
CA THR A 467 25.46 -14.40 -10.54
C THR A 467 26.74 -13.57 -10.38
N MET A 468 26.58 -12.27 -10.11
CA MET A 468 27.66 -11.34 -9.77
C MET A 468 28.59 -11.89 -8.69
N ASP A 469 28.03 -12.50 -7.63
CA ASP A 469 28.81 -13.02 -6.51
C ASP A 469 29.76 -14.16 -6.94
N VAL A 470 29.45 -14.89 -8.02
CA VAL A 470 30.32 -15.92 -8.60
C VAL A 470 31.60 -15.31 -9.19
N LEU A 471 31.48 -14.20 -9.94
CA LEU A 471 32.65 -13.48 -10.47
C LEU A 471 33.54 -12.93 -9.33
N VAL A 472 32.90 -12.38 -8.30
CA VAL A 472 33.59 -11.83 -7.11
C VAL A 472 34.35 -12.91 -6.36
N VAL A 473 33.69 -14.05 -6.10
CA VAL A 473 34.31 -15.19 -5.42
C VAL A 473 35.44 -15.78 -6.25
N LEU A 474 35.26 -15.94 -7.56
CA LEU A 474 36.28 -16.50 -8.44
C LEU A 474 37.50 -15.58 -8.55
N GLY A 475 37.30 -14.27 -8.77
CA GLY A 475 38.39 -13.28 -8.87
C GLY A 475 39.19 -13.12 -7.57
N THR A 476 38.51 -13.02 -6.41
CA THR A 476 39.18 -12.89 -5.10
C THR A 476 39.86 -14.20 -4.69
N SER A 477 39.20 -15.35 -4.86
CA SER A 477 39.84 -16.66 -4.60
C SER A 477 41.07 -16.85 -5.48
N ALA A 478 41.00 -16.52 -6.77
CA ALA A 478 42.13 -16.61 -7.68
C ALA A 478 43.30 -15.73 -7.21
N ALA A 479 43.04 -14.47 -6.82
CA ALA A 479 44.08 -13.57 -6.29
C ALA A 479 44.70 -14.08 -4.97
N PHE A 480 43.88 -14.59 -4.06
CA PHE A 480 44.34 -15.14 -2.78
C PHE A 480 45.20 -16.39 -2.97
N PHE A 481 44.68 -17.42 -3.66
CA PHE A 481 45.41 -18.66 -3.88
C PHE A 481 46.63 -18.48 -4.79
N PHE A 482 46.59 -17.58 -5.77
CA PHE A 482 47.76 -17.19 -6.55
C PHE A 482 48.87 -16.61 -5.67
N SER A 483 48.51 -15.74 -4.70
CA SER A 483 49.49 -15.12 -3.79
C SER A 483 50.13 -16.14 -2.86
N VAL A 484 49.34 -17.09 -2.33
CA VAL A 484 49.85 -18.24 -1.55
C VAL A 484 50.76 -19.12 -2.40
N ALA A 485 50.38 -19.45 -3.64
CA ALA A 485 51.20 -20.23 -4.54
C ALA A 485 52.53 -19.53 -4.90
N ALA A 486 52.52 -18.21 -5.11
CA ALA A 486 53.72 -17.42 -5.35
C ALA A 486 54.69 -17.44 -4.15
N MET A 487 54.17 -17.38 -2.91
CA MET A 487 54.99 -17.57 -1.70
C MET A 487 55.62 -18.98 -1.64
N ILE A 488 54.84 -20.03 -1.94
CA ILE A 488 55.35 -21.42 -1.94
C ILE A 488 56.44 -21.61 -3.01
N VAL A 489 56.25 -21.05 -4.21
CA VAL A 489 57.25 -21.10 -5.30
C VAL A 489 58.55 -20.42 -4.91
N SER A 490 58.49 -19.24 -4.27
CA SER A 490 59.67 -18.51 -3.79
C SER A 490 60.48 -19.28 -2.73
N VAL A 491 59.81 -20.10 -1.91
CA VAL A 491 60.46 -21.00 -0.94
C VAL A 491 61.09 -22.22 -1.62
N MET A 492 60.44 -22.80 -2.63
CA MET A 492 60.87 -24.10 -3.18
C MET A 492 61.78 -24.04 -4.41
N LEU A 493 61.81 -22.95 -5.17
CA LEU A 493 62.69 -22.80 -6.34
C LEU A 493 63.77 -21.71 -6.12
N PRO A 494 65.07 -22.03 -6.28
CA PRO A 494 66.11 -21.03 -6.45
C PRO A 494 65.96 -20.33 -7.83
N PRO A 495 66.23 -19.01 -7.95
CA PRO A 495 66.63 -18.09 -6.89
C PRO A 495 65.47 -17.62 -6.01
N HIS A 496 65.71 -17.51 -4.71
CA HIS A 496 64.74 -17.08 -3.70
C HIS A 496 64.45 -15.55 -3.75
N THR A 497 63.81 -15.11 -4.83
CA THR A 497 63.40 -13.71 -5.04
C THR A 497 62.06 -13.40 -4.38
N ARG A 498 61.83 -12.13 -4.01
CA ARG A 498 60.58 -11.68 -3.37
C ARG A 498 59.37 -12.02 -4.26
N PRO A 499 58.38 -12.78 -3.76
CA PRO A 499 57.23 -13.18 -4.55
C PRO A 499 56.37 -11.96 -4.88
N SER A 500 55.84 -11.90 -6.11
CA SER A 500 54.88 -10.87 -6.49
C SER A 500 53.47 -11.24 -5.99
N THR A 501 53.23 -11.07 -4.69
CA THR A 501 51.90 -11.32 -4.09
C THR A 501 50.90 -10.22 -4.45
N ILE A 502 49.61 -10.56 -4.47
CA ILE A 502 48.48 -9.65 -4.74
C ILE A 502 47.36 -9.78 -3.68
N PHE A 503 47.74 -10.02 -2.42
CA PHE A 503 46.80 -10.11 -1.29
C PHE A 503 45.99 -8.82 -1.06
N ASP A 504 46.56 -7.69 -1.45
CA ASP A 504 45.93 -6.37 -1.50
C ASP A 504 44.75 -6.33 -2.47
N THR A 505 44.87 -6.93 -3.66
CA THR A 505 43.76 -6.99 -4.62
C THR A 505 42.57 -7.76 -4.03
N SER A 506 42.82 -8.88 -3.34
CA SER A 506 41.75 -9.69 -2.75
C SER A 506 41.02 -8.95 -1.63
N SER A 507 41.75 -8.34 -0.70
CA SER A 507 41.17 -7.61 0.43
C SER A 507 40.47 -6.32 -0.01
N MET A 508 41.07 -5.53 -0.91
CA MET A 508 40.47 -4.30 -1.43
C MET A 508 39.21 -4.55 -2.27
N LEU A 509 39.16 -5.61 -3.08
CA LEU A 509 37.96 -5.92 -3.86
C LEU A 509 36.77 -6.24 -2.95
N ILE A 510 36.96 -7.05 -1.92
CA ILE A 510 35.91 -7.30 -0.91
C ILE A 510 35.52 -6.00 -0.20
N THR A 511 36.47 -5.11 0.11
CA THR A 511 36.19 -3.80 0.71
C THR A 511 35.37 -2.88 -0.22
N PHE A 512 35.68 -2.82 -1.51
CA PHE A 512 34.94 -2.00 -2.47
C PHE A 512 33.54 -2.55 -2.76
N ILE A 513 33.37 -3.88 -2.82
CA ILE A 513 32.08 -4.51 -3.06
C ILE A 513 31.18 -4.40 -1.82
N THR A 514 31.72 -4.55 -0.61
CA THR A 514 30.97 -4.29 0.63
C THR A 514 30.59 -2.81 0.79
N LEU A 515 31.43 -1.88 0.33
CA LEU A 515 31.06 -0.46 0.20
C LEU A 515 29.90 -0.26 -0.79
N GLY A 516 29.95 -0.91 -1.96
CA GLY A 516 28.89 -0.89 -2.96
C GLY A 516 27.54 -1.37 -2.39
N ARG A 517 27.52 -2.55 -1.75
CA ARG A 517 26.32 -3.11 -1.07
C ARG A 517 25.82 -2.21 0.07
N PHE A 518 26.72 -1.61 0.85
CA PHE A 518 26.33 -0.64 1.88
C PHE A 518 25.66 0.60 1.28
N LEU A 519 26.19 1.16 0.19
CA LEU A 519 25.60 2.32 -0.48
C LEU A 519 24.27 1.98 -1.17
N GLU A 520 24.16 0.80 -1.80
CA GLU A 520 22.93 0.24 -2.35
C GLU A 520 21.83 0.19 -1.28
N ASN A 521 22.09 -0.52 -0.17
CA ASN A 521 21.08 -0.73 0.86
C ASN A 521 20.79 0.56 1.65
N ARG A 522 21.77 1.47 1.80
CA ARG A 522 21.53 2.81 2.34
C ARG A 522 20.60 3.64 1.45
N ALA A 523 20.72 3.54 0.12
CA ALA A 523 19.81 4.21 -0.81
C ALA A 523 18.38 3.65 -0.69
N LYS A 524 18.24 2.32 -0.66
CA LYS A 524 16.94 1.63 -0.45
C LYS A 524 16.30 1.99 0.91
N GLY A 525 17.09 2.08 1.97
CA GLY A 525 16.59 2.42 3.30
C GLY A 525 16.04 3.85 3.42
N GLN A 526 16.50 4.80 2.60
CA GLN A 526 15.99 6.18 2.65
C GLN A 526 14.55 6.30 2.14
N THR A 527 14.15 5.51 1.15
CA THR A 527 12.79 5.55 0.59
C THR A 527 11.80 4.77 1.45
N SER A 528 12.21 3.64 2.03
CA SER A 528 11.42 2.95 3.07
C SER A 528 11.18 3.86 4.31
N LYS A 529 12.10 4.78 4.62
CA LYS A 529 11.90 5.79 5.69
C LYS A 529 10.83 6.84 5.34
N ALA A 530 10.59 7.13 4.06
CA ALA A 530 9.48 8.00 3.65
C ALA A 530 8.13 7.29 3.83
N LEU A 531 8.03 6.02 3.39
CA LEU A 531 6.84 5.19 3.63
C LEU A 531 6.51 5.06 5.13
N SER A 532 7.53 4.76 5.95
CA SER A 532 7.38 4.69 7.41
C SER A 532 6.93 6.01 8.06
N ARG A 533 7.19 7.16 7.45
CA ARG A 533 6.66 8.46 7.92
C ARG A 533 5.18 8.60 7.63
N LEU A 534 4.72 8.21 6.44
CA LEU A 534 3.29 8.21 6.09
C LEU A 534 2.50 7.31 7.04
N MET A 535 3.00 6.11 7.34
CA MET A 535 2.36 5.21 8.31
C MET A 535 2.33 5.78 9.74
N SER A 536 3.30 6.62 10.12
CA SER A 536 3.29 7.31 11.43
C SER A 536 2.35 8.51 11.52
N LEU A 537 1.59 8.83 10.46
CA LEU A 537 0.59 9.89 10.49
C LEU A 537 -0.68 9.46 11.24
N ALA A 538 -1.08 8.19 11.13
CA ALA A 538 -2.16 7.65 11.95
C ALA A 538 -1.76 7.64 13.45
N PRO A 539 -2.63 8.07 14.37
CA PRO A 539 -2.45 7.86 15.80
C PRO A 539 -2.66 6.38 16.16
N SER A 540 -2.05 5.91 17.25
CA SER A 540 -2.21 4.54 17.74
C SER A 540 -3.47 4.33 18.59
N MET A 541 -4.00 5.41 19.18
CA MET A 541 -5.18 5.40 20.04
C MET A 541 -6.16 6.49 19.59
N ALA A 542 -7.45 6.24 19.80
CA ALA A 542 -8.54 7.19 19.60
C ALA A 542 -9.47 7.19 20.82
N THR A 543 -10.19 8.30 21.03
CA THR A 543 -11.22 8.39 22.07
C THR A 543 -12.58 8.33 21.40
N ILE A 544 -13.42 7.37 21.78
CA ILE A 544 -14.79 7.22 21.29
C ILE A 544 -15.80 7.40 22.42
N TYR A 545 -17.05 7.71 22.07
CA TYR A 545 -18.18 7.51 22.99
C TYR A 545 -18.56 6.03 23.08
N ALA A 546 -18.86 5.55 24.30
CA ALA A 546 -19.25 4.15 24.53
C ALA A 546 -20.59 3.77 23.86
N ASP A 547 -21.56 4.70 23.80
CA ASP A 547 -22.80 4.57 23.03
C ASP A 547 -22.82 5.61 21.89
N PRO A 548 -22.55 5.22 20.63
CA PRO A 548 -22.56 6.14 19.51
C PRO A 548 -23.99 6.62 19.17
N ILE A 549 -25.04 5.84 19.46
CA ILE A 549 -26.43 6.19 19.10
C ILE A 549 -26.96 7.27 20.05
N ALA A 550 -26.64 7.19 21.33
CA ALA A 550 -26.98 8.23 22.30
C ALA A 550 -26.23 9.54 22.02
N ALA A 551 -24.93 9.46 21.69
CA ALA A 551 -24.12 10.62 21.34
C ALA A 551 -24.59 11.31 20.04
N ASP A 552 -25.05 10.55 19.05
CA ASP A 552 -25.57 11.08 17.79
C ASP A 552 -26.89 11.83 17.99
N LYS A 553 -27.84 11.23 18.72
CA LYS A 553 -29.11 11.87 19.08
C LYS A 553 -28.91 13.15 19.88
N ALA A 554 -28.00 13.15 20.84
CA ALA A 554 -27.63 14.35 21.60
C ALA A 554 -27.05 15.48 20.72
N ALA A 555 -26.51 15.17 19.53
CA ALA A 555 -26.06 16.16 18.54
C ALA A 555 -27.16 16.62 17.56
N GLU A 556 -28.25 15.86 17.40
CA GLU A 556 -29.45 16.25 16.65
C GLU A 556 -30.44 17.07 17.52
N ASP A 557 -30.62 16.67 18.78
CA ASP A 557 -31.47 17.35 19.77
C ASP A 557 -30.95 18.76 20.11
N TRP A 558 -29.63 18.98 20.01
CA TRP A 558 -29.00 20.28 20.27
C TRP A 558 -29.36 21.35 19.23
N ASP A 559 -29.44 20.99 17.95
CA ASP A 559 -29.74 21.93 16.87
C ASP A 559 -31.24 22.21 16.74
N THR A 560 -32.11 21.45 17.42
CA THR A 560 -33.57 21.49 17.26
C THR A 560 -34.33 22.18 18.39
N ASN A 561 -33.69 22.56 19.50
CA ASN A 561 -34.39 23.11 20.69
C ASN A 561 -33.79 24.40 21.27
N GLU A 562 -34.37 25.54 20.91
CA GLU A 562 -34.44 26.71 21.81
C GLU A 562 -35.61 26.62 22.81
N THR A 563 -36.53 25.64 22.70
CA THR A 563 -37.67 25.54 23.63
C THR A 563 -38.29 24.14 23.72
N LYS A 564 -37.63 23.24 24.47
CA LYS A 564 -38.26 22.18 25.31
C LYS A 564 -37.22 21.40 26.12
N ALA A 565 -37.01 21.84 27.36
CA ALA A 565 -36.31 21.05 28.36
C ALA A 565 -37.34 20.26 29.19
N GLU A 566 -37.68 19.04 28.79
CA GLU A 566 -38.40 18.09 29.65
C GLU A 566 -38.09 16.64 29.22
N SER A 567 -37.67 15.82 30.19
CA SER A 567 -37.31 14.39 30.06
C SER A 567 -36.12 14.03 29.15
N ALA A 568 -34.92 14.51 29.50
CA ALA A 568 -33.70 13.75 29.18
C ALA A 568 -33.69 12.44 29.99
N PRO A 569 -33.26 11.29 29.43
CA PRO A 569 -33.06 10.07 30.22
C PRO A 569 -31.93 10.28 31.24
N GLU A 570 -32.20 10.01 32.51
CA GLU A 570 -31.16 10.02 33.56
C GLU A 570 -30.22 8.82 33.39
N GLY A 571 -29.17 9.01 32.59
CA GLY A 571 -28.05 8.10 32.44
C GLY A 571 -26.84 8.85 31.88
N ASN A 572 -25.65 8.53 32.39
CA ASN A 572 -24.39 9.14 31.92
C ASN A 572 -24.02 8.60 30.52
N ALA A 573 -24.74 9.03 29.49
CA ALA A 573 -24.64 8.52 28.12
C ALA A 573 -23.37 8.96 27.34
N ALA A 574 -22.37 9.51 28.04
CA ALA A 574 -21.15 10.10 27.48
C ALA A 574 -19.88 9.56 28.17
N GLU A 575 -19.82 8.24 28.40
CA GLU A 575 -18.59 7.60 28.83
C GLU A 575 -17.57 7.60 27.66
N GLU A 576 -16.42 8.28 27.86
CA GLU A 576 -15.32 8.32 26.89
C GLU A 576 -14.46 7.04 27.03
N LYS A 577 -14.48 6.13 26.05
CA LYS A 577 -13.60 4.94 25.99
C LYS A 577 -12.42 5.23 25.07
N VAL A 578 -11.20 5.14 25.60
CA VAL A 578 -9.97 5.22 24.80
C VAL A 578 -9.64 3.83 24.25
N ILE A 579 -9.62 3.69 22.92
CA ILE A 579 -9.38 2.42 22.22
C ILE A 579 -8.19 2.52 21.25
N PRO A 580 -7.51 1.40 20.93
CA PRO A 580 -6.59 1.34 19.81
C PRO A 580 -7.28 1.66 18.48
N THR A 581 -6.59 2.37 17.58
CA THR A 581 -7.12 2.76 16.26
C THR A 581 -7.56 1.55 15.40
N GLU A 582 -6.89 0.40 15.58
CA GLU A 582 -7.23 -0.88 14.94
C GLU A 582 -8.61 -1.45 15.34
N LEU A 583 -9.19 -0.98 16.45
CA LEU A 583 -10.51 -1.41 16.95
C LEU A 583 -11.63 -0.42 16.66
N ILE A 584 -11.37 0.65 15.90
CA ILE A 584 -12.39 1.59 15.41
C ILE A 584 -13.26 0.88 14.35
N GLN A 585 -14.56 1.17 14.38
CA GLN A 585 -15.57 0.62 13.48
C GLN A 585 -16.36 1.75 12.80
N VAL A 586 -16.95 1.43 11.65
CA VAL A 586 -17.84 2.37 10.94
C VAL A 586 -19.07 2.65 11.81
N GLY A 587 -19.40 3.92 12.00
CA GLY A 587 -20.48 4.37 12.88
C GLY A 587 -20.04 4.80 14.29
N ASP A 588 -18.82 4.53 14.73
CA ASP A 588 -18.29 5.11 15.97
C ASP A 588 -18.29 6.64 15.91
N ILE A 589 -18.53 7.30 17.05
CA ILE A 589 -18.30 8.75 17.20
C ILE A 589 -16.99 8.96 17.95
N VAL A 590 -16.02 9.53 17.26
CA VAL A 590 -14.68 9.86 17.75
C VAL A 590 -14.63 11.32 18.19
N ILE A 591 -13.98 11.56 19.33
CA ILE A 591 -13.72 12.89 19.88
C ILE A 591 -12.33 13.35 19.46
N LEU A 592 -12.24 14.48 18.76
CA LEU A 592 -10.98 15.15 18.43
C LEU A 592 -10.77 16.36 19.34
N ARG A 593 -9.65 16.36 20.07
CA ARG A 593 -9.17 17.49 20.87
C ARG A 593 -8.24 18.37 20.00
N PRO A 594 -8.01 19.64 20.37
CA PRO A 594 -7.14 20.52 19.61
C PRO A 594 -5.71 19.95 19.47
N GLY A 595 -5.20 19.87 18.24
CA GLY A 595 -3.90 19.26 17.93
C GLY A 595 -3.90 17.73 17.75
N ASP A 596 -5.03 17.04 17.97
CA ASP A 596 -5.11 15.59 17.75
C ASP A 596 -4.96 15.23 16.26
N LYS A 597 -4.35 14.07 15.99
CA LYS A 597 -4.37 13.45 14.67
C LYS A 597 -5.69 12.72 14.47
N ILE A 598 -6.26 12.84 13.27
CA ILE A 598 -7.53 12.18 12.94
C ILE A 598 -7.26 10.66 12.74
N PRO A 599 -7.93 9.75 13.48
CA PRO A 599 -7.60 8.32 13.47
C PRO A 599 -8.17 7.54 12.28
N ALA A 600 -9.29 7.98 11.73
CA ALA A 600 -10.07 7.29 10.71
C ALA A 600 -10.85 8.31 9.86
N ASP A 601 -11.31 7.92 8.68
CA ASP A 601 -12.07 8.84 7.82
C ASP A 601 -13.51 8.96 8.32
N GLY A 602 -14.10 10.15 8.24
CA GLY A 602 -15.45 10.37 8.76
C GLY A 602 -16.05 11.72 8.47
N THR A 603 -17.24 11.96 9.01
CA THR A 603 -18.01 13.21 8.85
C THR A 603 -18.23 13.89 10.19
N VAL A 604 -17.93 15.19 10.28
CA VAL A 604 -18.17 16.00 11.48
C VAL A 604 -19.64 15.94 11.89
N THR A 605 -19.93 15.51 13.12
CA THR A 605 -21.28 15.55 13.70
C THR A 605 -21.46 16.77 14.59
N ARG A 606 -20.41 17.23 15.27
CA ARG A 606 -20.47 18.38 16.20
C ARG A 606 -19.18 19.21 16.18
N GLY A 607 -19.34 20.54 16.25
CA GLY A 607 -18.25 21.51 16.33
C GLY A 607 -17.75 22.00 14.97
N GLU A 608 -16.79 22.92 15.01
CA GLU A 608 -16.05 23.41 13.85
C GLU A 608 -14.56 23.55 14.19
N THR A 609 -13.70 23.35 13.20
CA THR A 609 -12.24 23.46 13.35
C THR A 609 -11.56 23.67 12.01
N TYR A 610 -10.33 24.16 12.02
CA TYR A 610 -9.45 24.13 10.85
C TYR A 610 -8.63 22.84 10.89
N VAL A 611 -8.56 22.09 9.79
CA VAL A 611 -7.77 20.86 9.70
C VAL A 611 -6.61 21.08 8.74
N ASP A 612 -5.41 20.71 9.19
CA ASP A 612 -4.21 20.70 8.36
C ASP A 612 -4.13 19.38 7.57
N GLU A 613 -4.49 19.47 6.30
CA GLU A 613 -4.46 18.34 5.35
C GLU A 613 -3.14 18.28 4.55
N SER A 614 -2.18 19.19 4.81
CA SER A 614 -0.94 19.37 4.03
C SER A 614 -0.10 18.10 3.87
N MET A 615 -0.16 17.20 4.85
CA MET A 615 0.58 15.93 4.85
C MET A 615 -0.02 14.86 3.89
N VAL A 616 -1.26 15.06 3.43
CA VAL A 616 -1.98 14.13 2.53
C VAL A 616 -2.30 14.77 1.18
N THR A 617 -2.84 16.00 1.17
CA THR A 617 -3.21 16.73 -0.06
C THR A 617 -2.04 17.57 -0.62
N GLY A 618 -1.06 17.91 0.21
CA GLY A 618 0.01 18.83 -0.14
C GLY A 618 -0.38 20.31 -0.16
N GLU A 619 -1.60 20.66 0.27
CA GLU A 619 -2.05 22.05 0.37
C GLU A 619 -1.60 22.68 1.70
N ALA A 620 -0.88 23.80 1.66
CA ALA A 620 -0.23 24.39 2.83
C ALA A 620 -1.16 25.23 3.74
N MET A 621 -2.42 25.42 3.36
CA MET A 621 -3.40 26.21 4.11
C MET A 621 -4.42 25.29 4.78
N PRO A 622 -4.64 25.38 6.10
CA PRO A 622 -5.65 24.58 6.79
C PRO A 622 -7.07 24.83 6.26
N VAL A 623 -7.82 23.76 6.05
CA VAL A 623 -9.20 23.79 5.52
C VAL A 623 -10.19 23.87 6.68
N LEU A 624 -11.15 24.80 6.60
CA LEU A 624 -12.24 24.89 7.59
C LEU A 624 -13.21 23.71 7.43
N LYS A 625 -13.48 23.01 8.54
CA LYS A 625 -14.41 21.88 8.62
C LYS A 625 -15.53 22.23 9.62
N ARG A 626 -16.78 22.02 9.19
CA ARG A 626 -18.02 22.22 9.96
C ARG A 626 -18.85 20.93 9.97
N LYS A 627 -19.96 20.89 10.71
CA LYS A 627 -20.95 19.78 10.66
C LYS A 627 -21.25 19.35 9.21
N GLY A 628 -21.20 18.04 8.95
CA GLY A 628 -21.32 17.43 7.62
C GLY A 628 -20.05 17.42 6.77
N SER A 629 -18.97 18.10 7.16
CA SER A 629 -17.69 18.08 6.42
C SER A 629 -16.96 16.75 6.58
N LEU A 630 -16.31 16.29 5.51
CA LEU A 630 -15.45 15.11 5.52
C LEU A 630 -14.08 15.41 6.15
N LEU A 631 -13.63 14.48 6.97
CA LEU A 631 -12.33 14.42 7.64
C LEU A 631 -11.53 13.21 7.12
N ILE A 632 -10.22 13.38 6.95
CA ILE A 632 -9.31 12.38 6.39
C ILE A 632 -8.35 11.89 7.47
N GLY A 633 -8.18 10.57 7.60
CA GLY A 633 -7.27 9.95 8.55
C GLY A 633 -5.81 10.37 8.36
N GLY A 634 -5.10 10.60 9.45
CA GLY A 634 -3.70 11.06 9.48
C GLY A 634 -3.49 12.57 9.29
N THR A 635 -4.54 13.33 9.00
CA THR A 635 -4.50 14.81 9.04
C THR A 635 -4.52 15.31 10.49
N VAL A 636 -4.21 16.59 10.72
CA VAL A 636 -4.09 17.17 12.07
C VAL A 636 -5.22 18.16 12.33
N ASN A 637 -5.95 17.95 13.43
CA ASN A 637 -6.95 18.87 13.92
C ASN A 637 -6.27 20.15 14.46
N GLY A 638 -6.79 21.32 14.09
CA GLY A 638 -6.33 22.61 14.58
C GLY A 638 -6.86 22.93 15.98
N ALA A 639 -7.41 24.14 16.16
CA ALA A 639 -7.74 24.69 17.48
C ALA A 639 -9.12 24.26 18.04
N GLY A 640 -10.02 23.70 17.23
CA GLY A 640 -11.38 23.34 17.65
C GLY A 640 -11.48 21.95 18.27
N ARG A 641 -12.39 21.77 19.23
CA ARG A 641 -12.86 20.43 19.64
C ARG A 641 -13.97 20.02 18.68
N VAL A 642 -13.85 18.84 18.07
CA VAL A 642 -14.78 18.34 17.07
C VAL A 642 -15.11 16.88 17.35
N ASP A 643 -16.40 16.54 17.31
CA ASP A 643 -16.85 15.15 17.35
C ASP A 643 -17.25 14.74 15.91
N PHE A 644 -16.87 13.53 15.49
CA PHE A 644 -17.13 13.06 14.12
C PHE A 644 -17.50 11.58 14.08
N ARG A 645 -18.38 11.23 13.14
CA ARG A 645 -18.78 9.84 12.89
C ARG A 645 -17.84 9.19 11.88
N VAL A 646 -17.27 8.04 12.22
CA VAL A 646 -16.39 7.27 11.35
C VAL A 646 -17.18 6.67 10.19
N THR A 647 -16.70 6.90 8.95
CA THR A 647 -17.28 6.35 7.72
C THR A 647 -16.40 5.25 7.11
N ARG A 648 -15.07 5.30 7.28
CA ARG A 648 -14.12 4.24 6.88
C ARG A 648 -13.10 4.03 7.99
N ALA A 649 -12.77 2.78 8.30
CA ALA A 649 -11.87 2.42 9.40
C ALA A 649 -10.76 1.45 8.95
N GLY A 650 -9.65 1.43 9.68
CA GLY A 650 -8.52 0.52 9.41
C GLY A 650 -7.98 0.59 7.98
N ARG A 651 -8.07 -0.53 7.26
CA ARG A 651 -7.56 -0.72 5.90
C ARG A 651 -8.31 0.11 4.84
N ASP A 652 -9.56 0.48 5.12
CA ASP A 652 -10.44 1.17 4.16
C ASP A 652 -10.31 2.70 4.21
N THR A 653 -9.48 3.23 5.11
CA THR A 653 -9.17 4.67 5.17
C THR A 653 -8.33 5.11 3.97
N GLN A 654 -8.48 6.36 3.53
CA GLN A 654 -7.71 6.95 2.43
C GLN A 654 -6.20 6.84 2.66
N LEU A 655 -5.72 7.06 3.89
CA LEU A 655 -4.30 6.91 4.22
C LEU A 655 -3.81 5.46 4.03
N SER A 656 -4.58 4.47 4.50
CA SER A 656 -4.26 3.05 4.32
C SER A 656 -4.28 2.65 2.84
N GLN A 657 -5.25 3.16 2.06
CA GLN A 657 -5.28 2.97 0.61
C GLN A 657 -4.01 3.56 -0.04
N ILE A 658 -3.64 4.81 0.27
CA ILE A 658 -2.40 5.44 -0.24
C ILE A 658 -1.16 4.61 0.11
N VAL A 659 -1.05 4.13 1.34
CA VAL A 659 0.07 3.27 1.79
C VAL A 659 0.12 1.96 0.98
N LYS A 660 -1.02 1.29 0.78
CA LYS A 660 -1.13 0.09 -0.06
C LYS A 660 -0.68 0.38 -1.50
N LEU A 661 -1.16 1.46 -2.12
CA LEU A 661 -0.78 1.84 -3.48
C LEU A 661 0.73 2.11 -3.61
N VAL A 662 1.37 2.72 -2.60
CA VAL A 662 2.81 2.95 -2.58
C VAL A 662 3.61 1.67 -2.32
N GLN A 663 3.06 0.68 -1.59
CA GLN A 663 3.66 -0.64 -1.42
C GLN A 663 3.59 -1.46 -2.72
N ASP A 664 2.42 -1.52 -3.36
CA ASP A 664 2.21 -2.17 -4.65
C ASP A 664 3.13 -1.58 -5.74
N ALA A 665 3.36 -0.26 -5.67
CA ALA A 665 4.31 0.45 -6.52
C ALA A 665 5.78 0.05 -6.34
N GLN A 666 6.18 -0.36 -5.13
CA GLN A 666 7.57 -0.72 -4.81
C GLN A 666 7.87 -2.21 -4.99
N THR A 667 6.85 -3.07 -4.95
CA THR A 667 6.98 -4.52 -5.10
C THR A 667 6.99 -4.97 -6.56
N THR A 668 6.29 -4.24 -7.44
CA THR A 668 6.13 -4.59 -8.86
C THR A 668 7.31 -4.13 -9.74
N ARG A 669 7.92 -5.08 -10.47
CA ARG A 669 9.16 -4.83 -11.24
C ARG A 669 8.92 -4.11 -12.57
N ALA A 670 9.85 -3.24 -12.95
CA ALA A 670 9.87 -2.61 -14.27
C ALA A 670 10.35 -3.59 -15.38
N PRO A 671 9.75 -3.60 -16.59
CA PRO A 671 10.24 -4.42 -17.70
C PRO A 671 11.69 -4.13 -18.07
N ILE A 672 12.12 -2.86 -18.06
CA ILE A 672 13.52 -2.46 -18.23
C ILE A 672 14.49 -3.08 -17.21
N GLN A 673 14.02 -3.48 -16.01
CA GLN A 673 14.85 -4.21 -15.06
C GLN A 673 15.11 -5.65 -15.53
N ARG A 674 14.12 -6.31 -16.14
CA ARG A 674 14.30 -7.64 -16.77
C ARG A 674 15.34 -7.58 -17.90
N LEU A 675 15.42 -6.48 -18.65
CA LEU A 675 16.47 -6.28 -19.65
C LEU A 675 17.86 -6.22 -19.00
N ALA A 676 18.03 -5.44 -17.92
CA ALA A 676 19.30 -5.35 -17.20
C ALA A 676 19.73 -6.70 -16.59
N ASP A 677 18.80 -7.44 -16.00
CA ASP A 677 19.04 -8.79 -15.44
C ASP A 677 19.40 -9.80 -16.55
N THR A 678 18.75 -9.71 -17.73
CA THR A 678 19.05 -10.55 -18.89
C THR A 678 20.45 -10.26 -19.45
N ILE A 679 20.80 -8.98 -19.58
CA ILE A 679 22.16 -8.57 -20.00
C ILE A 679 23.18 -9.11 -19.01
N ALA A 680 22.97 -8.95 -17.70
CA ALA A 680 23.87 -9.48 -16.68
C ALA A 680 24.04 -11.01 -16.76
N GLY A 681 22.96 -11.75 -17.02
CA GLY A 681 22.98 -13.20 -17.20
C GLY A 681 23.85 -13.67 -18.37
N TYR A 682 23.81 -12.99 -19.51
CA TYR A 682 24.71 -13.28 -20.65
C TYR A 682 26.14 -12.76 -20.44
N PHE A 683 26.30 -11.67 -19.69
CA PHE A 683 27.59 -11.02 -19.49
C PHE A 683 28.54 -11.86 -18.62
N VAL A 684 28.04 -12.56 -17.60
CA VAL A 684 28.88 -13.38 -16.70
C VAL A 684 29.61 -14.53 -17.45
N PRO A 685 28.95 -15.40 -18.24
CA PRO A 685 29.64 -16.41 -19.05
C PRO A 685 30.58 -15.80 -20.10
N LEU A 686 30.18 -14.70 -20.74
CA LEU A 686 31.00 -14.00 -21.72
C LEU A 686 32.34 -13.53 -21.13
N ILE A 687 32.33 -12.96 -19.92
CA ILE A 687 33.53 -12.51 -19.22
C ILE A 687 34.46 -13.69 -18.88
N LEU A 688 33.92 -14.79 -18.39
CA LEU A 688 34.71 -15.99 -18.07
C LEU A 688 35.35 -16.56 -19.33
N GLY A 689 34.61 -16.60 -20.45
CA GLY A 689 35.15 -16.95 -21.77
C GLY A 689 36.25 -16.00 -22.25
N LEU A 690 36.06 -14.68 -22.13
CA LEU A 690 37.05 -13.66 -22.50
C LEU A 690 38.30 -13.71 -21.60
N GLY A 691 38.16 -13.98 -20.30
CA GLY A 691 39.26 -14.17 -19.36
C GLY A 691 40.10 -15.39 -19.72
N PHE A 692 39.44 -16.53 -19.98
CA PHE A 692 40.11 -17.75 -20.45
C PHE A 692 40.79 -17.56 -21.81
N LEU A 693 40.12 -16.91 -22.77
CA LEU A 693 40.68 -16.58 -24.08
C LEU A 693 41.91 -15.66 -23.96
N THR A 694 41.84 -14.66 -23.07
CA THR A 694 42.97 -13.76 -22.77
C THR A 694 44.15 -14.55 -22.22
N PHE A 695 43.91 -15.42 -21.23
CA PHE A 695 44.93 -16.30 -20.67
C PHE A 695 45.58 -17.19 -21.73
N ALA A 696 44.78 -17.92 -22.52
CA ALA A 696 45.27 -18.84 -23.54
C ALA A 696 46.04 -18.11 -24.65
N THR A 697 45.52 -16.97 -25.13
CA THR A 697 46.15 -16.19 -26.20
C THR A 697 47.51 -15.65 -25.77
N TRP A 698 47.61 -15.03 -24.58
CA TRP A 698 48.91 -14.54 -24.07
C TRP A 698 49.86 -15.68 -23.71
N MET A 699 49.37 -16.83 -23.27
CA MET A 699 50.21 -18.00 -22.98
C MET A 699 50.87 -18.54 -24.25
N VAL A 700 50.13 -18.68 -25.35
CA VAL A 700 50.69 -19.05 -26.66
C VAL A 700 51.61 -17.95 -27.21
N LEU A 701 51.12 -16.71 -27.24
CA LEU A 701 51.82 -15.59 -27.87
C LEU A 701 53.14 -15.25 -27.17
N SER A 702 53.22 -15.39 -25.84
CA SER A 702 54.45 -15.19 -25.06
C SER A 702 55.51 -16.29 -25.25
N HIS A 703 55.15 -17.44 -25.83
CA HIS A 703 56.09 -18.50 -26.25
C HIS A 703 56.46 -18.42 -27.74
N VAL A 704 55.59 -17.87 -28.59
CA VAL A 704 55.82 -17.77 -30.05
C VAL A 704 56.56 -16.48 -30.45
N LEU A 705 56.39 -15.37 -29.74
CA LEU A 705 57.06 -14.11 -30.06
C LEU A 705 58.56 -14.11 -29.69
N SER A 706 59.42 -13.78 -30.67
CA SER A 706 60.86 -13.55 -30.46
C SER A 706 61.18 -12.32 -29.60
N HIS A 707 60.27 -11.34 -29.55
CA HIS A 707 60.37 -10.14 -28.71
C HIS A 707 59.05 -9.93 -27.94
N PRO A 708 58.87 -10.60 -26.79
CA PRO A 708 57.67 -10.40 -25.97
C PRO A 708 57.69 -9.02 -25.27
N PRO A 709 56.53 -8.44 -24.92
CA PRO A 709 56.45 -7.15 -24.22
C PRO A 709 57.23 -7.15 -22.90
N LYS A 710 57.78 -5.99 -22.49
CA LYS A 710 58.71 -5.83 -21.35
C LYS A 710 58.26 -6.54 -20.05
N ILE A 711 56.96 -6.54 -19.76
CA ILE A 711 56.37 -7.17 -18.56
C ILE A 711 56.57 -8.69 -18.52
N PHE A 712 56.70 -9.36 -19.67
CA PHE A 712 57.00 -10.79 -19.77
C PHE A 712 58.50 -11.12 -19.69
N VAL A 713 59.37 -10.10 -19.75
CA VAL A 713 60.84 -10.23 -19.70
C VAL A 713 61.39 -9.85 -18.32
N ASP A 714 60.68 -9.00 -17.57
CA ASP A 714 61.09 -8.54 -16.25
C ASP A 714 60.95 -9.66 -15.19
N GLU A 715 62.08 -10.20 -14.73
CA GLU A 715 62.16 -11.33 -13.79
C GLU A 715 61.37 -11.10 -12.50
N LYS A 716 61.24 -9.85 -12.07
CA LYS A 716 60.46 -9.43 -10.89
C LYS A 716 58.96 -9.73 -10.99
N SER A 717 58.45 -9.99 -12.19
CA SER A 717 57.01 -10.21 -12.44
C SER A 717 56.53 -11.65 -12.17
N GLY A 718 57.44 -12.59 -11.87
CA GLY A 718 57.13 -14.00 -11.59
C GLY A 718 57.06 -14.91 -12.83
N GLY A 719 57.56 -14.45 -13.98
CA GLY A 719 57.59 -15.22 -15.22
C GLY A 719 56.28 -15.22 -16.04
N LYS A 720 56.35 -15.78 -17.25
CA LYS A 720 55.32 -15.65 -18.30
C LYS A 720 53.93 -16.12 -17.85
N PHE A 721 53.86 -17.27 -17.18
CA PHE A 721 52.60 -17.83 -16.66
C PHE A 721 51.94 -16.90 -15.64
N MET A 722 52.71 -16.36 -14.68
CA MET A 722 52.17 -15.46 -13.65
C MET A 722 51.61 -14.16 -14.24
N VAL A 723 52.22 -13.62 -15.30
CA VAL A 723 51.70 -12.45 -16.03
C VAL A 723 50.37 -12.78 -16.71
N CYS A 724 50.25 -13.95 -17.37
CA CYS A 724 48.99 -14.37 -18.00
C CYS A 724 47.85 -14.53 -16.98
N VAL A 725 48.14 -15.09 -15.80
CA VAL A 725 47.16 -15.20 -14.71
C VAL A 725 46.76 -13.82 -14.17
N LYS A 726 47.70 -12.89 -13.98
CA LYS A 726 47.40 -11.51 -13.55
C LYS A 726 46.49 -10.77 -14.54
N LEU A 727 46.70 -10.95 -15.85
CA LEU A 727 45.81 -10.37 -16.89
C LEU A 727 44.41 -11.00 -16.86
N CYS A 728 44.33 -12.33 -16.72
CA CYS A 728 43.06 -13.04 -16.57
C CYS A 728 42.24 -12.55 -15.36
N ILE A 729 42.90 -12.43 -14.19
CA ILE A 729 42.29 -11.85 -12.98
C ILE A 729 41.84 -10.40 -13.25
N SER A 730 42.65 -9.59 -13.92
CA SER A 730 42.28 -8.21 -14.27
C SER A 730 41.01 -8.13 -15.12
N VAL A 731 40.85 -8.99 -16.14
CA VAL A 731 39.64 -9.07 -16.97
C VAL A 731 38.41 -9.46 -16.14
N ILE A 732 38.51 -10.52 -15.34
CA ILE A 732 37.41 -11.04 -14.50
C ILE A 732 36.97 -10.01 -13.46
N VAL A 733 37.93 -9.32 -12.84
CA VAL A 733 37.69 -8.28 -11.84
C VAL A 733 37.09 -7.02 -12.47
N PHE A 734 37.69 -6.53 -13.56
CA PHE A 734 37.25 -5.29 -14.20
C PHE A 734 35.79 -5.36 -14.66
N ALA A 735 35.39 -6.51 -15.19
CA ALA A 735 34.12 -6.67 -15.87
C ALA A 735 32.91 -6.90 -14.94
N CYS A 736 32.98 -6.67 -13.62
CA CYS A 736 31.78 -6.78 -12.79
C CYS A 736 30.66 -5.84 -13.31
N PRO A 737 29.45 -6.34 -13.63
CA PRO A 737 28.29 -5.49 -13.95
C PRO A 737 27.68 -4.83 -12.70
N CYS A 738 28.49 -4.56 -11.67
CA CYS A 738 28.10 -4.04 -10.36
C CYS A 738 27.23 -2.77 -10.48
N ALA A 739 27.63 -1.83 -11.36
CA ALA A 739 26.87 -0.61 -11.62
C ALA A 739 25.59 -0.83 -12.46
N LEU A 740 25.55 -1.87 -13.30
CA LEU A 740 24.43 -2.17 -14.22
C LEU A 740 23.18 -2.59 -13.45
N GLY A 741 23.33 -3.51 -12.49
CA GLY A 741 22.21 -3.99 -11.66
C GLY A 741 21.65 -2.93 -10.71
N LEU A 742 22.42 -1.90 -10.37
CA LEU A 742 22.01 -0.79 -9.50
C LEU A 742 21.31 0.35 -10.24
N ALA A 743 21.66 0.57 -11.52
CA ALA A 743 21.24 1.72 -12.32
C ALA A 743 19.72 1.91 -12.36
N THR A 744 19.00 0.85 -12.68
CA THR A 744 17.54 0.85 -12.81
C THR A 744 16.81 0.98 -11.46
N PRO A 745 16.97 0.06 -10.49
CA PRO A 745 16.16 0.08 -9.26
C PRO A 745 16.41 1.34 -8.42
N THR A 746 17.63 1.88 -8.38
CA THR A 746 17.90 3.11 -7.61
C THR A 746 17.24 4.33 -8.25
N ALA A 747 17.21 4.42 -9.59
CA ALA A 747 16.58 5.53 -10.28
C ALA A 747 15.05 5.48 -10.20
N VAL A 748 14.43 4.32 -10.38
CA VAL A 748 12.97 4.13 -10.20
C VAL A 748 12.58 4.48 -8.77
N MET A 749 13.25 3.92 -7.77
CA MET A 749 12.90 4.08 -6.35
C MET A 749 13.07 5.51 -5.83
N VAL A 750 14.10 6.25 -6.27
CA VAL A 750 14.23 7.68 -5.95
C VAL A 750 13.18 8.49 -6.73
N GLY A 751 12.92 8.13 -7.99
CA GLY A 751 11.94 8.81 -8.85
C GLY A 751 10.50 8.71 -8.34
N THR A 752 10.05 7.53 -7.93
CA THR A 752 8.69 7.35 -7.37
C THR A 752 8.55 7.99 -5.99
N GLY A 753 9.60 8.01 -5.17
CA GLY A 753 9.61 8.77 -3.92
C GLY A 753 9.44 10.28 -4.14
N VAL A 754 10.15 10.86 -5.11
CA VAL A 754 9.98 12.28 -5.50
C VAL A 754 8.62 12.52 -6.15
N GLY A 755 8.07 11.55 -6.91
CA GLY A 755 6.71 11.61 -7.43
C GLY A 755 5.68 11.75 -6.31
N ALA A 756 5.75 10.87 -5.31
CA ALA A 756 4.87 10.90 -4.15
C ALA A 756 4.97 12.22 -3.35
N GLU A 757 6.19 12.75 -3.15
CA GLU A 757 6.40 14.09 -2.54
C GLU A 757 5.77 15.24 -3.35
N ASN A 758 5.51 15.05 -4.64
CA ASN A 758 4.83 16.03 -5.51
C ASN A 758 3.33 15.72 -5.71
N GLY A 759 2.77 14.67 -5.10
CA GLY A 759 1.37 14.27 -5.26
C GLY A 759 1.09 13.31 -6.42
N ILE A 760 2.12 12.70 -7.02
CA ILE A 760 2.01 11.78 -8.16
C ILE A 760 2.40 10.37 -7.71
N LEU A 761 1.40 9.51 -7.48
CA LEU A 761 1.59 8.10 -7.12
C LEU A 761 1.57 7.25 -8.39
N VAL A 762 2.60 6.44 -8.62
CA VAL A 762 2.68 5.53 -9.78
C VAL A 762 2.73 4.09 -9.29
N LYS A 763 1.71 3.30 -9.60
CA LYS A 763 1.60 1.88 -9.29
C LYS A 763 2.50 1.05 -10.19
N GLY A 764 3.79 1.07 -9.85
CA GLY A 764 4.71 0.04 -10.28
C GLY A 764 5.62 0.41 -11.43
N GLY A 765 6.66 -0.40 -11.60
CA GLY A 765 7.70 -0.15 -12.59
C GLY A 765 7.24 -0.29 -14.05
N ALA A 766 6.16 -1.04 -14.32
CA ALA A 766 5.61 -1.22 -15.66
C ALA A 766 4.86 0.02 -16.15
N ALA A 767 3.89 0.50 -15.36
CA ALA A 767 3.19 1.76 -15.58
C ALA A 767 4.16 2.93 -15.85
N LEU A 768 5.22 3.04 -15.04
CA LEU A 768 6.24 4.07 -15.21
C LEU A 768 7.00 3.96 -16.55
N GLU A 769 7.19 2.77 -17.10
CA GLU A 769 7.81 2.58 -18.42
C GLU A 769 6.83 2.95 -19.54
N THR A 770 5.60 2.45 -19.49
CA THR A 770 4.56 2.70 -20.48
C THR A 770 4.20 4.19 -20.52
N ALA A 771 4.21 4.87 -19.37
CA ALA A 771 4.05 6.33 -19.27
C ALA A 771 5.08 7.12 -20.11
N THR A 772 6.26 6.56 -20.39
CA THR A 772 7.23 7.23 -21.28
C THR A 772 6.89 7.11 -22.76
N LYS A 773 6.07 6.11 -23.12
CA LYS A 773 5.68 5.75 -24.49
C LYS A 773 4.33 6.35 -24.90
N ILE A 774 3.56 6.91 -23.95
CA ILE A 774 2.27 7.59 -24.22
C ILE A 774 2.41 8.57 -25.40
N THR A 775 1.53 8.39 -26.39
CA THR A 775 1.39 9.25 -27.56
C THR A 775 0.04 9.97 -27.58
N GLN A 776 -0.99 9.40 -26.95
CA GLN A 776 -2.33 9.99 -26.85
C GLN A 776 -2.89 9.90 -25.44
N VAL A 777 -3.49 10.99 -24.96
CA VAL A 777 -4.20 11.09 -23.68
C VAL A 777 -5.68 11.31 -23.93
N VAL A 778 -6.50 10.37 -23.49
CA VAL A 778 -7.96 10.46 -23.47
C VAL A 778 -8.36 11.01 -22.11
N LEU A 779 -9.16 12.08 -22.08
CA LEU A 779 -9.67 12.67 -20.85
C LEU A 779 -11.19 12.49 -20.78
N ASP A 780 -11.70 12.10 -19.60
CA ASP A 780 -13.12 12.32 -19.31
C ASP A 780 -13.41 13.82 -19.12
N LYS A 781 -14.64 14.21 -19.43
CA LYS A 781 -15.10 15.59 -19.32
C LYS A 781 -15.49 15.96 -17.89
N THR A 782 -16.27 15.11 -17.21
CA THR A 782 -17.01 15.47 -15.98
C THR A 782 -16.17 15.13 -14.75
N GLY A 783 -15.82 16.12 -13.93
CA GLY A 783 -15.01 15.91 -12.72
C GLY A 783 -13.49 15.81 -13.00
N THR A 784 -13.11 15.36 -14.20
CA THR A 784 -11.73 15.42 -14.71
C THR A 784 -11.41 16.79 -15.30
N ILE A 785 -11.88 17.15 -16.52
CA ILE A 785 -11.64 18.49 -17.12
C ILE A 785 -12.44 19.59 -16.41
N THR A 786 -13.70 19.31 -16.10
CA THR A 786 -14.58 20.24 -15.38
C THR A 786 -14.54 20.00 -13.88
N VAL A 787 -15.05 20.96 -13.11
CA VAL A 787 -15.20 20.82 -11.65
C VAL A 787 -16.27 19.78 -11.28
N GLY A 788 -17.17 19.42 -12.21
CA GLY A 788 -18.26 18.48 -11.95
C GLY A 788 -19.38 19.09 -11.11
N LYS A 789 -19.40 20.43 -10.99
CA LYS A 789 -20.42 21.21 -10.26
C LYS A 789 -21.05 22.17 -11.24
N MET A 790 -22.37 22.03 -11.43
CA MET A 790 -23.12 22.99 -12.25
C MET A 790 -23.20 24.35 -11.53
N SER A 791 -23.15 25.43 -12.30
CA SER A 791 -23.34 26.80 -11.85
C SER A 791 -24.27 27.56 -12.81
N VAL A 792 -24.98 28.58 -12.33
CA VAL A 792 -25.81 29.43 -13.20
C VAL A 792 -24.91 30.37 -14.00
N ALA A 793 -24.79 30.15 -15.30
CA ALA A 793 -23.94 30.93 -16.20
C ALA A 793 -24.65 32.14 -16.79
N LYS A 794 -25.98 32.06 -16.99
CA LYS A 794 -26.79 33.18 -17.48
C LYS A 794 -28.24 33.08 -17.00
N ILE A 795 -28.84 34.24 -16.72
CA ILE A 795 -30.22 34.40 -16.29
C ILE A 795 -30.96 35.24 -17.34
N ASN A 796 -32.14 34.79 -17.78
CA ASN A 796 -33.03 35.58 -18.64
C ASN A 796 -34.42 35.66 -17.97
N LEU A 797 -34.77 36.84 -17.44
CA LEU A 797 -36.04 37.11 -16.75
C LEU A 797 -37.04 37.77 -17.69
N VAL A 798 -38.34 37.49 -17.49
CA VAL A 798 -39.41 38.31 -18.06
C VAL A 798 -39.43 39.68 -17.36
N SER A 799 -39.75 40.74 -18.11
CA SER A 799 -39.69 42.14 -17.63
C SER A 799 -40.48 42.42 -16.35
N THR A 800 -41.53 41.65 -16.06
CA THR A 800 -42.34 41.71 -14.84
C THR A 800 -41.58 41.35 -13.56
N TRP A 801 -40.51 40.55 -13.66
CA TRP A 801 -39.69 40.13 -12.52
C TRP A 801 -38.33 40.84 -12.48
N GLY A 802 -37.85 41.38 -13.61
CA GLY A 802 -36.58 42.10 -13.72
C GLY A 802 -36.64 43.62 -13.50
N SER A 803 -37.83 44.22 -13.32
CA SER A 803 -38.00 45.68 -13.26
C SER A 803 -37.52 46.35 -11.96
N THR A 804 -37.38 45.61 -10.86
CA THR A 804 -36.97 46.16 -9.55
C THR A 804 -36.14 45.12 -8.79
N GLU A 805 -35.08 45.54 -8.10
CA GLU A 805 -34.24 44.66 -7.25
C GLU A 805 -35.06 43.85 -6.23
N ALA A 806 -36.10 44.43 -5.64
CA ALA A 806 -37.00 43.72 -4.73
C ALA A 806 -37.77 42.56 -5.41
N GLN A 807 -38.11 42.69 -6.69
CA GLN A 807 -38.77 41.63 -7.47
C GLN A 807 -37.75 40.55 -7.88
N LYS A 808 -36.52 40.94 -8.25
CA LYS A 808 -35.41 40.02 -8.53
C LYS A 808 -35.07 39.16 -7.30
N LYS A 809 -34.99 39.79 -6.11
CA LYS A 809 -34.78 39.06 -4.85
C LYS A 809 -35.96 38.16 -4.50
N LEU A 810 -37.20 38.63 -4.61
CA LEU A 810 -38.39 37.78 -4.38
C LEU A 810 -38.41 36.56 -5.32
N TRP A 811 -38.04 36.74 -6.58
CA TRP A 811 -37.91 35.66 -7.57
C TRP A 811 -36.89 34.61 -7.13
N TRP A 812 -35.69 35.05 -6.71
CA TRP A 812 -34.67 34.16 -6.16
C TRP A 812 -35.11 33.46 -4.87
N SER A 813 -35.82 34.13 -3.96
CA SER A 813 -36.39 33.48 -2.77
C SER A 813 -37.37 32.36 -3.15
N ILE A 814 -38.28 32.63 -4.10
CA ILE A 814 -39.28 31.64 -4.59
C ILE A 814 -38.59 30.41 -5.18
N ILE A 815 -37.58 30.60 -6.03
CA ILE A 815 -36.90 29.50 -6.72
C ILE A 815 -35.94 28.74 -5.81
N GLY A 816 -35.16 29.46 -4.99
CA GLY A 816 -34.28 28.84 -4.00
C GLY A 816 -35.06 27.97 -3.02
N LEU A 817 -36.22 28.43 -2.53
CA LEU A 817 -37.12 27.60 -1.72
C LEU A 817 -37.64 26.37 -2.50
N SER A 818 -37.97 26.51 -3.79
CA SER A 818 -38.47 25.37 -4.58
C SER A 818 -37.43 24.27 -4.82
N GLU A 819 -36.15 24.63 -4.95
CA GLU A 819 -35.05 23.67 -5.16
C GLU A 819 -34.34 23.25 -3.85
N MET A 820 -34.72 23.81 -2.69
CA MET A 820 -34.13 23.45 -1.40
C MET A 820 -34.36 21.97 -1.01
N GLY A 821 -35.43 21.34 -1.51
CA GLY A 821 -35.68 19.89 -1.37
C GLY A 821 -35.11 19.02 -2.51
N SER A 822 -34.28 19.59 -3.39
CA SER A 822 -33.84 18.96 -4.64
C SER A 822 -32.39 18.47 -4.55
N GLU A 823 -32.23 17.15 -4.45
CA GLU A 823 -30.90 16.50 -4.44
C GLU A 823 -30.19 16.51 -5.82
N HIS A 824 -30.89 16.90 -6.89
CA HIS A 824 -30.33 16.91 -8.24
C HIS A 824 -29.22 17.99 -8.36
N PRO A 825 -28.09 17.74 -9.08
CA PRO A 825 -27.01 18.71 -9.22
C PRO A 825 -27.45 20.08 -9.75
N ILE A 826 -28.47 20.08 -10.61
CA ILE A 826 -29.20 21.26 -11.09
C ILE A 826 -29.82 22.06 -9.93
N GLY A 827 -30.59 21.40 -9.05
CA GLY A 827 -31.28 22.05 -7.94
C GLY A 827 -30.29 22.68 -6.96
N LYS A 828 -29.22 21.95 -6.64
CA LYS A 828 -28.10 22.46 -5.83
C LYS A 828 -27.42 23.68 -6.45
N ALA A 829 -27.23 23.71 -7.77
CA ALA A 829 -26.66 24.85 -8.49
C ALA A 829 -27.58 26.08 -8.47
N VAL A 830 -28.89 25.88 -8.65
CA VAL A 830 -29.91 26.94 -8.59
C VAL A 830 -30.07 27.48 -7.17
N LEU A 831 -30.06 26.60 -6.16
CA LEU A 831 -30.08 26.96 -4.75
C LEU A 831 -28.84 27.78 -4.35
N ALA A 832 -27.64 27.36 -4.79
CA ALA A 832 -26.40 28.10 -4.51
C ALA A 832 -26.44 29.51 -5.10
N ALA A 833 -26.85 29.66 -6.37
CA ALA A 833 -27.02 30.96 -7.01
C ALA A 833 -28.09 31.83 -6.32
N ALA A 834 -29.21 31.22 -5.86
CA ALA A 834 -30.24 31.92 -5.10
C ALA A 834 -29.71 32.44 -3.76
N LYS A 835 -28.91 31.66 -3.02
CA LYS A 835 -28.28 32.11 -1.77
C LYS A 835 -27.33 33.29 -2.01
N GLU A 836 -26.46 33.19 -3.01
CA GLU A 836 -25.51 34.24 -3.38
C GLU A 836 -26.20 35.57 -3.74
N GLU A 837 -27.21 35.54 -4.61
CA GLU A 837 -27.99 36.73 -5.02
C GLU A 837 -28.86 37.32 -3.89
N LEU A 838 -29.24 36.50 -2.91
CA LEU A 838 -29.93 36.96 -1.69
C LEU A 838 -28.97 37.53 -0.62
N GLY A 839 -27.65 37.31 -0.77
CA GLY A 839 -26.65 37.64 0.26
C GLY A 839 -26.66 36.68 1.46
N VAL A 840 -27.25 35.50 1.29
CA VAL A 840 -27.26 34.42 2.28
C VAL A 840 -26.00 33.57 2.05
N GLY A 841 -25.24 33.28 3.13
CA GLY A 841 -24.04 32.44 3.01
C GLY A 841 -24.36 31.04 2.47
N SER A 842 -23.35 30.33 1.95
CA SER A 842 -23.52 29.00 1.31
C SER A 842 -24.35 28.00 2.13
N ASP A 843 -24.22 28.05 3.45
CA ASP A 843 -24.87 27.14 4.40
C ASP A 843 -26.20 27.70 4.95
N GLY A 844 -26.46 29.00 4.79
CA GLY A 844 -27.67 29.66 5.31
C GLY A 844 -28.94 29.18 4.62
N THR A 845 -30.04 29.07 5.36
CA THR A 845 -31.37 28.76 4.83
C THR A 845 -32.03 30.00 4.22
N ILE A 846 -32.87 29.80 3.20
CA ILE A 846 -33.70 30.88 2.66
C ILE A 846 -34.99 30.93 3.49
N ASP A 847 -35.35 32.11 4.01
CA ASP A 847 -36.51 32.24 4.88
C ASP A 847 -37.83 32.05 4.12
N GLY A 848 -38.55 30.98 4.45
CA GLY A 848 -39.87 30.66 3.92
C GLY A 848 -40.31 29.25 4.30
N SER A 849 -41.49 28.85 3.84
CA SER A 849 -41.96 27.47 3.96
C SER A 849 -42.24 26.84 2.59
N ILE A 850 -42.03 25.53 2.53
CA ILE A 850 -42.30 24.69 1.36
C ILE A 850 -43.53 23.84 1.70
N GLY A 851 -44.53 23.87 0.82
CA GLY A 851 -45.71 23.01 0.89
C GLY A 851 -45.50 21.74 0.08
N ASP A 852 -46.50 21.36 -0.72
CA ASP A 852 -46.40 20.19 -1.59
C ASP A 852 -45.23 20.34 -2.58
N PHE A 853 -44.31 19.37 -2.54
CA PHE A 853 -43.18 19.23 -3.47
C PHE A 853 -43.34 17.93 -4.27
N GLY A 854 -43.15 18.00 -5.59
CA GLY A 854 -43.27 16.86 -6.50
C GLY A 854 -42.20 16.88 -7.59
N ALA A 855 -41.28 15.93 -7.54
CA ALA A 855 -40.27 15.74 -8.58
C ALA A 855 -40.77 14.81 -9.71
N ALA A 856 -40.71 15.29 -10.95
CA ALA A 856 -41.01 14.52 -12.16
C ALA A 856 -39.70 14.17 -12.89
N VAL A 857 -39.23 12.94 -12.70
CA VAL A 857 -37.96 12.43 -13.26
C VAL A 857 -37.86 12.73 -14.77
N GLY A 858 -36.71 13.26 -15.18
CA GLY A 858 -36.42 13.65 -16.58
C GLY A 858 -37.22 14.87 -17.10
N ASN A 859 -38.02 15.53 -16.27
CA ASN A 859 -38.90 16.63 -16.68
C ASN A 859 -38.69 17.91 -15.87
N GLY A 860 -38.68 17.83 -14.54
CA GLY A 860 -38.58 19.00 -13.65
C GLY A 860 -39.20 18.76 -12.27
N ILE A 861 -39.32 19.83 -11.48
CA ILE A 861 -39.99 19.84 -10.17
C ILE A 861 -41.26 20.72 -10.22
N ASN A 862 -42.23 20.40 -9.37
CA ASN A 862 -43.26 21.33 -8.93
C ASN A 862 -43.14 21.55 -7.41
N ALA A 863 -43.41 22.77 -6.96
CA ALA A 863 -43.41 23.11 -5.55
C ALA A 863 -44.45 24.20 -5.26
N LEU A 864 -45.09 24.14 -4.09
CA LEU A 864 -45.79 25.29 -3.51
C LEU A 864 -44.86 25.96 -2.50
N VAL A 865 -44.57 27.26 -2.63
CA VAL A 865 -43.63 27.97 -1.75
C VAL A 865 -44.24 29.26 -1.17
N GLU A 866 -43.89 29.56 0.07
CA GLU A 866 -44.35 30.75 0.82
C GLU A 866 -43.12 31.51 1.34
N PRO A 867 -42.56 32.47 0.57
CA PRO A 867 -41.36 33.20 0.96
C PRO A 867 -41.65 34.22 2.07
N ALA A 868 -40.75 34.35 3.05
CA ALA A 868 -40.90 35.30 4.15
C ALA A 868 -40.68 36.77 3.73
N THR A 869 -40.04 37.01 2.59
CA THR A 869 -39.61 38.33 2.10
C THR A 869 -40.74 39.22 1.56
N GLY A 870 -42.00 38.73 1.55
CA GLY A 870 -43.16 39.46 1.02
C GLY A 870 -43.98 40.18 2.11
N PRO A 871 -44.53 41.39 1.84
CA PRO A 871 -45.42 42.10 2.77
C PRO A 871 -46.78 41.41 2.98
N LYS A 872 -47.06 40.35 2.21
CA LYS A 872 -48.14 39.39 2.42
C LYS A 872 -47.54 37.99 2.30
N ARG A 873 -47.95 37.07 3.18
CA ARG A 873 -47.65 35.63 3.05
C ARG A 873 -48.48 35.02 1.93
N THR A 874 -48.08 35.28 0.70
CA THR A 874 -48.67 34.69 -0.52
C THR A 874 -47.94 33.42 -0.90
N ARG A 875 -48.72 32.37 -1.19
CA ARG A 875 -48.22 31.08 -1.70
C ARG A 875 -48.13 31.16 -3.21
N TYR A 876 -46.97 30.77 -3.74
CA TYR A 876 -46.70 30.70 -5.18
C TYR A 876 -46.60 29.24 -5.61
N LYS A 877 -47.22 28.90 -6.74
CA LYS A 877 -47.07 27.59 -7.39
C LYS A 877 -45.96 27.67 -8.43
N VAL A 878 -44.85 26.99 -8.17
CA VAL A 878 -43.64 27.01 -9.00
C VAL A 878 -43.54 25.73 -9.82
N LEU A 879 -43.14 25.87 -11.08
CA LEU A 879 -42.77 24.80 -11.99
C LEU A 879 -41.38 25.12 -12.56
N VAL A 880 -40.41 24.26 -12.30
CA VAL A 880 -39.03 24.39 -12.81
C VAL A 880 -38.74 23.15 -13.66
N GLY A 881 -38.34 23.30 -14.92
CA GLY A 881 -38.04 22.15 -15.77
C GLY A 881 -37.85 22.45 -17.25
N ASN A 882 -37.98 21.40 -18.06
CA ASN A 882 -37.84 21.51 -19.52
C ASN A 882 -39.13 22.06 -20.19
N VAL A 883 -39.02 22.51 -21.44
CA VAL A 883 -40.16 23.08 -22.20
C VAL A 883 -41.34 22.10 -22.30
N ARG A 884 -41.08 20.79 -22.39
CA ARG A 884 -42.11 19.74 -22.47
C ARG A 884 -42.91 19.64 -21.17
N TYR A 885 -42.26 19.82 -20.03
CA TYR A 885 -42.88 19.81 -18.70
C TYR A 885 -43.78 21.02 -18.48
N LEU A 886 -43.32 22.23 -18.86
CA LEU A 886 -44.14 23.45 -18.79
C LEU A 886 -45.38 23.34 -19.70
N LYS A 887 -45.19 22.89 -20.96
CA LYS A 887 -46.32 22.66 -21.89
C LYS A 887 -47.31 21.60 -21.38
N LYS A 888 -46.84 20.52 -20.74
CA LYS A 888 -47.72 19.50 -20.12
C LYS A 888 -48.55 20.05 -18.95
N ASN A 889 -48.08 21.10 -18.27
CA ASN A 889 -48.77 21.79 -17.19
C ASN A 889 -49.55 23.03 -17.67
N ASN A 890 -49.88 23.12 -18.96
CA ASN A 890 -50.61 24.22 -19.60
C ASN A 890 -49.94 25.61 -19.53
N VAL A 891 -48.62 25.68 -19.36
CA VAL A 891 -47.86 26.95 -19.41
C VAL A 891 -47.41 27.25 -20.85
N SER A 892 -47.80 28.41 -21.37
CA SER A 892 -47.31 28.92 -22.66
C SER A 892 -45.92 29.53 -22.52
N VAL A 893 -44.89 28.82 -23.01
CA VAL A 893 -43.53 29.36 -23.16
C VAL A 893 -43.46 30.16 -24.47
N PRO A 894 -43.04 31.44 -24.47
CA PRO A 894 -42.89 32.23 -25.69
C PRO A 894 -41.88 31.61 -26.66
N GLN A 895 -42.17 31.64 -27.96
CA GLN A 895 -41.29 31.07 -28.98
C GLN A 895 -39.92 31.78 -29.00
N GLU A 896 -39.93 33.11 -28.88
CA GLU A 896 -38.72 33.94 -28.73
C GLU A 896 -37.84 33.54 -27.53
N ALA A 897 -38.43 33.02 -26.45
CA ALA A 897 -37.68 32.54 -25.28
C ALA A 897 -37.04 31.16 -25.52
N ILE A 898 -37.57 30.36 -26.44
CA ILE A 898 -36.96 29.11 -26.90
C ILE A 898 -35.82 29.44 -27.85
N ASP A 899 -36.08 30.25 -28.88
CA ASP A 899 -35.12 30.61 -29.92
C ASP A 899 -33.91 31.35 -29.32
N SER A 900 -34.12 32.30 -28.39
CA SER A 900 -33.03 32.97 -27.68
C SER A 900 -32.25 32.06 -26.72
N SER A 901 -32.83 30.97 -26.23
CA SER A 901 -32.13 29.97 -25.42
C SER A 901 -31.25 29.06 -26.30
N GLU A 902 -31.71 28.69 -27.51
CA GLU A 902 -30.90 27.97 -28.50
C GLU A 902 -29.76 28.86 -29.02
N GLU A 903 -30.04 30.14 -29.30
CA GLU A 903 -29.03 31.09 -29.72
C GLU A 903 -28.02 31.42 -28.61
N ALA A 904 -28.43 31.39 -27.33
CA ALA A 904 -27.54 31.46 -26.19
C ALA A 904 -26.62 30.24 -26.10
N ASN A 905 -27.12 29.02 -26.34
CA ASN A 905 -26.30 27.81 -26.40
C ASN A 905 -25.26 27.88 -27.52
N ILE A 906 -25.65 28.39 -28.70
CA ILE A 906 -24.75 28.57 -29.85
C ILE A 906 -23.69 29.66 -29.57
N LYS A 907 -24.08 30.79 -28.95
CA LYS A 907 -23.15 31.89 -28.61
C LYS A 907 -22.20 31.51 -27.46
N ALA A 908 -22.67 30.76 -26.45
CA ALA A 908 -21.83 30.20 -25.40
C ALA A 908 -20.78 29.24 -25.95
N ALA A 909 -21.14 28.40 -26.93
CA ALA A 909 -20.19 27.56 -27.65
C ALA A 909 -19.25 28.34 -28.60
N GLY A 910 -19.58 29.59 -28.96
CA GLY A 910 -18.84 30.41 -29.93
C GLY A 910 -17.85 31.43 -29.36
N SER A 911 -18.05 31.89 -28.11
CA SER A 911 -17.25 32.95 -27.48
C SER A 911 -16.06 32.40 -26.69
N SER A 912 -14.82 32.68 -27.12
CA SER A 912 -13.60 32.23 -26.43
C SER A 912 -13.28 32.97 -25.12
N LYS A 913 -14.19 33.83 -24.63
CA LYS A 913 -13.99 34.65 -23.41
C LYS A 913 -14.85 34.21 -22.21
N THR A 914 -15.67 33.18 -22.36
CA THR A 914 -16.59 32.69 -21.33
C THR A 914 -16.39 31.19 -21.12
N SER A 915 -15.88 30.81 -19.95
CA SER A 915 -15.42 29.46 -19.54
C SER A 915 -16.54 28.45 -19.27
N SER A 916 -17.59 28.46 -20.10
CA SER A 916 -18.82 27.69 -19.93
C SER A 916 -18.81 26.42 -20.80
N ALA A 917 -18.91 25.24 -20.19
CA ALA A 917 -18.85 23.92 -20.85
C ALA A 917 -20.01 23.57 -21.80
N GLY A 918 -20.77 24.53 -22.30
CA GLY A 918 -22.11 24.34 -22.87
C GLY A 918 -23.20 24.47 -21.81
N THR A 919 -24.39 24.92 -22.22
CA THR A 919 -25.46 25.35 -21.31
C THR A 919 -26.71 24.46 -21.35
N THR A 920 -27.13 24.01 -20.18
CA THR A 920 -28.40 23.33 -19.91
C THR A 920 -29.44 24.39 -19.54
N ASN A 921 -30.47 24.54 -20.37
CA ASN A 921 -31.49 25.57 -20.19
C ASN A 921 -32.71 25.03 -19.44
N ILE A 922 -33.11 25.75 -18.39
CA ILE A 922 -34.22 25.39 -17.52
C ILE A 922 -35.23 26.52 -17.48
N PHE A 923 -36.47 26.20 -17.78
CA PHE A 923 -37.57 27.14 -17.89
C PHE A 923 -38.37 27.12 -16.59
N ILE A 924 -38.74 28.31 -16.13
CA ILE A 924 -39.40 28.52 -14.83
C ILE A 924 -40.74 29.22 -15.06
N ALA A 925 -41.76 28.70 -14.41
CA ALA A 925 -43.09 29.28 -14.38
C ALA A 925 -43.59 29.45 -12.95
N ILE A 926 -44.26 30.57 -12.69
CA ILE A 926 -44.83 30.95 -11.40
C ILE A 926 -46.32 31.22 -11.63
N ASP A 927 -47.18 30.59 -10.83
CA ASP A 927 -48.65 30.67 -10.89
C ASP A 927 -49.23 30.42 -12.30
N GLY A 928 -48.62 29.48 -13.04
CA GLY A 928 -49.02 29.12 -14.40
C GLY A 928 -48.54 30.08 -15.50
N SER A 929 -47.82 31.15 -15.15
CA SER A 929 -47.22 32.10 -16.08
C SER A 929 -45.72 31.85 -16.27
N TYR A 930 -45.21 31.98 -17.50
CA TYR A 930 -43.77 31.90 -17.75
C TYR A 930 -43.05 33.10 -17.12
N SER A 931 -42.00 32.83 -16.32
CA SER A 931 -41.32 33.83 -15.50
C SER A 931 -39.87 34.09 -15.94
N GLY A 932 -39.18 33.08 -16.49
CA GLY A 932 -37.83 33.22 -17.02
C GLY A 932 -37.17 31.87 -17.32
N HIS A 933 -35.90 31.90 -17.71
CA HIS A 933 -35.07 30.71 -17.80
C HIS A 933 -33.64 30.93 -17.28
N LEU A 934 -33.06 29.86 -16.74
CA LEU A 934 -31.68 29.78 -16.28
C LEU A 934 -30.87 28.92 -17.26
N CYS A 935 -29.69 29.41 -17.61
CA CYS A 935 -28.68 28.67 -18.38
C CYS A 935 -27.63 28.18 -17.38
N LEU A 936 -27.62 26.88 -17.09
CA LEU A 936 -26.64 26.26 -16.20
C LEU A 936 -25.49 25.70 -17.02
N ALA A 937 -24.25 25.86 -16.53
CA ALA A 937 -23.07 25.26 -17.14
C ALA A 937 -22.19 24.62 -16.07
N ASP A 938 -21.45 23.60 -16.49
CA ASP A 938 -20.30 23.08 -15.74
C ASP A 938 -19.10 23.99 -16.03
N THR A 939 -18.26 24.24 -15.02
CA THR A 939 -17.08 25.10 -15.18
C THR A 939 -15.84 24.26 -15.48
N VAL A 940 -15.05 24.69 -16.46
CA VAL A 940 -13.73 24.10 -16.74
C VAL A 940 -12.77 24.50 -15.62
N LYS A 941 -11.91 23.59 -15.16
CA LYS A 941 -10.89 23.90 -14.15
C LYS A 941 -9.84 24.88 -14.67
N ASP A 942 -9.42 25.83 -13.84
CA ASP A 942 -8.40 26.87 -14.12
C ASP A 942 -7.02 26.35 -14.58
N THR A 943 -6.77 25.05 -14.46
CA THR A 943 -5.50 24.39 -14.85
C THR A 943 -5.64 23.55 -16.12
N ALA A 944 -6.86 23.37 -16.64
CA ALA A 944 -7.13 22.46 -17.76
C ALA A 944 -6.52 22.96 -19.08
N VAL A 945 -6.63 24.25 -19.38
CA VAL A 945 -6.14 24.82 -20.66
C VAL A 945 -4.61 24.79 -20.70
N ALA A 946 -3.94 25.25 -19.64
CA ALA A 946 -2.49 25.08 -19.47
C ALA A 946 -2.04 23.62 -19.55
N ALA A 947 -2.79 22.67 -18.98
CA ALA A 947 -2.42 21.25 -19.00
C ALA A 947 -2.47 20.64 -20.41
N ILE A 948 -3.50 20.95 -21.20
CA ILE A 948 -3.60 20.47 -22.59
C ILE A 948 -2.57 21.17 -23.49
N ALA A 949 -2.34 22.48 -23.31
CA ALA A 949 -1.27 23.19 -24.01
C ALA A 949 0.12 22.58 -23.69
N ALA A 950 0.35 22.16 -22.44
CA ALA A 950 1.57 21.45 -22.05
C ALA A 950 1.68 20.05 -22.69
N LEU A 951 0.59 19.28 -22.77
CA LEU A 951 0.56 17.97 -23.45
C LEU A 951 0.85 18.10 -24.95
N HIS A 952 0.22 19.06 -25.64
CA HIS A 952 0.50 19.34 -27.06
C HIS A 952 1.96 19.75 -27.28
N ARG A 953 2.51 20.59 -26.39
CA ARG A 953 3.94 20.97 -26.41
C ARG A 953 4.89 19.80 -26.13
N MET A 954 4.43 18.75 -25.46
CA MET A 954 5.15 17.47 -25.28
C MET A 954 5.03 16.51 -26.48
N GLY A 955 4.30 16.89 -27.52
CA GLY A 955 4.03 16.08 -28.72
C GLY A 955 2.97 15.00 -28.49
N ILE A 956 2.09 15.17 -27.50
CA ILE A 956 1.06 14.20 -27.10
C ILE A 956 -0.30 14.70 -27.61
N LYS A 957 -1.04 13.82 -28.30
CA LYS A 957 -2.42 14.10 -28.75
C LYS A 957 -3.37 14.06 -27.56
N THR A 958 -4.45 14.83 -27.61
CA THR A 958 -5.51 14.78 -26.59
C THR A 958 -6.87 14.50 -27.22
N ALA A 959 -7.69 13.70 -26.55
CA ALA A 959 -9.06 13.39 -26.94
C ALA A 959 -10.02 13.58 -25.76
N ILE A 960 -11.28 13.90 -26.02
CA ILE A 960 -12.36 13.84 -25.01
C ILE A 960 -13.24 12.63 -25.30
N VAL A 961 -13.52 11.86 -24.25
CA VAL A 961 -14.58 10.85 -24.24
C VAL A 961 -15.57 11.22 -23.14
N THR A 962 -16.87 11.31 -23.46
CA THR A 962 -17.89 11.66 -22.46
C THR A 962 -19.26 11.06 -22.78
N GLY A 963 -20.06 10.83 -21.73
CA GLY A 963 -21.48 10.49 -21.84
C GLY A 963 -22.37 11.69 -22.21
N ASP A 964 -21.86 12.92 -22.08
CA ASP A 964 -22.60 14.15 -22.38
C ASP A 964 -22.94 14.31 -23.87
N GLN A 965 -23.93 15.15 -24.16
CA GLN A 965 -24.34 15.46 -25.53
C GLN A 965 -23.22 16.16 -26.32
N ARG A 966 -23.15 15.87 -27.63
CA ARG A 966 -22.11 16.36 -28.54
C ARG A 966 -21.91 17.89 -28.56
N PRO A 967 -22.94 18.76 -28.48
CA PRO A 967 -22.73 20.21 -28.41
C PRO A 967 -21.93 20.65 -27.18
N THR A 968 -22.21 20.06 -26.01
CA THR A 968 -21.53 20.30 -24.74
C THR A 968 -20.06 19.88 -24.83
N ALA A 969 -19.79 18.67 -25.33
CA ALA A 969 -18.43 18.18 -25.52
C ALA A 969 -17.60 19.05 -26.49
N ILE A 970 -18.21 19.53 -27.58
CA ILE A 970 -17.57 20.45 -28.55
C ILE A 970 -17.27 21.82 -27.93
N ALA A 971 -18.14 22.34 -27.07
CA ALA A 971 -17.91 23.61 -26.38
C ALA A 971 -16.69 23.51 -25.44
N VAL A 972 -16.60 22.44 -24.63
CA VAL A 972 -15.42 22.16 -23.80
C VAL A 972 -14.17 22.00 -24.65
N ALA A 973 -14.21 21.14 -25.67
CA ALA A 973 -13.06 20.89 -26.54
C ALA A 973 -12.50 22.18 -27.15
N ARG A 974 -13.36 23.11 -27.58
CA ARG A 974 -12.96 24.42 -28.11
C ARG A 974 -12.32 25.33 -27.07
N ILE A 975 -12.78 25.32 -25.81
CA ILE A 975 -12.21 26.11 -24.72
C ILE A 975 -10.80 25.60 -24.35
N VAL A 976 -10.63 24.27 -24.23
CA VAL A 976 -9.36 23.66 -23.79
C VAL A 976 -8.39 23.37 -24.95
N GLY A 977 -8.80 23.64 -26.21
CA GLY A 977 -7.93 23.58 -27.39
C GLY A 977 -7.79 22.21 -28.05
N ILE A 978 -8.76 21.30 -27.86
CA ILE A 978 -8.73 19.93 -28.40
C ILE A 978 -9.32 19.88 -29.83
N PRO A 979 -8.72 19.14 -30.77
CA PRO A 979 -9.25 18.94 -32.12
C PRO A 979 -10.67 18.36 -32.13
N LEU A 980 -11.55 18.88 -33.01
CA LEU A 980 -12.95 18.43 -33.11
C LEU A 980 -13.12 16.99 -33.64
N GLU A 981 -12.05 16.44 -34.23
CA GLU A 981 -11.97 15.06 -34.72
C GLU A 981 -11.78 14.03 -33.58
N ASP A 982 -11.16 14.45 -32.47
CA ASP A 982 -10.86 13.64 -31.29
C ASP A 982 -11.90 13.85 -30.15
N VAL A 983 -13.14 14.21 -30.49
CA VAL A 983 -14.26 14.43 -29.54
C VAL A 983 -15.33 13.35 -29.69
N HIS A 984 -15.35 12.43 -28.72
CA HIS A 984 -16.33 11.35 -28.61
C HIS A 984 -17.36 11.69 -27.52
N ALA A 985 -18.63 11.78 -27.89
CA ALA A 985 -19.72 12.25 -27.03
C ALA A 985 -20.95 11.34 -27.14
N GLY A 986 -21.77 11.28 -26.07
CA GLY A 986 -22.89 10.35 -25.96
C GLY A 986 -22.46 8.89 -25.74
N VAL A 987 -21.29 8.66 -25.15
CA VAL A 987 -20.62 7.35 -25.05
C VAL A 987 -21.00 6.63 -23.75
N THR A 988 -21.41 5.36 -23.83
CA THR A 988 -21.63 4.50 -22.65
C THR A 988 -20.33 3.90 -22.10
N PRO A 989 -20.27 3.44 -20.82
CA PRO A 989 -19.04 2.90 -20.22
C PRO A 989 -18.37 1.77 -21.02
N ASP A 990 -19.15 0.87 -21.62
CA ASP A 990 -18.62 -0.19 -22.48
C ASP A 990 -18.01 0.37 -23.77
N GLN A 991 -18.70 1.33 -24.40
CA GLN A 991 -18.20 2.01 -25.60
C GLN A 991 -16.94 2.84 -25.33
N LYS A 992 -16.70 3.32 -24.09
CA LYS A 992 -15.42 3.95 -23.72
C LYS A 992 -14.25 2.99 -23.87
N GLN A 993 -14.42 1.72 -23.46
CA GLN A 993 -13.38 0.68 -23.64
C GLN A 993 -13.12 0.42 -25.12
N ASP A 994 -14.17 0.32 -25.94
CA ASP A 994 -14.02 0.05 -27.37
C ASP A 994 -13.35 1.20 -28.13
N ILE A 995 -13.57 2.45 -27.73
CA ILE A 995 -12.82 3.61 -28.25
C ILE A 995 -11.33 3.53 -27.87
N ILE A 996 -11.01 3.16 -26.63
CA ILE A 996 -9.61 2.98 -26.20
C ILE A 996 -8.95 1.86 -27.01
N ARG A 997 -9.64 0.72 -27.23
CA ARG A 997 -9.14 -0.39 -28.07
C ARG A 997 -8.97 0.01 -29.52
N ASP A 998 -9.86 0.83 -30.10
CA ASP A 998 -9.72 1.36 -31.45
C ASP A 998 -8.47 2.25 -31.55
N LEU A 999 -8.25 3.18 -30.62
CA LEU A 999 -7.05 4.01 -30.56
C LEU A 999 -5.76 3.17 -30.41
N GLN A 1000 -5.76 2.16 -29.53
CA GLN A 1000 -4.67 1.19 -29.38
C GLN A 1000 -4.42 0.39 -30.67
N SER A 1001 -5.47 -0.01 -31.39
CA SER A 1001 -5.36 -0.75 -32.65
C SER A 1001 -4.69 0.05 -33.78
N ARG A 1002 -4.74 1.39 -33.71
CA ARG A 1002 -4.05 2.32 -34.61
C ARG A 1002 -2.55 2.45 -34.29
N GLY A 1003 -2.07 1.79 -33.23
CA GLY A 1003 -0.68 1.83 -32.78
C GLY A 1003 -0.34 3.00 -31.86
N GLU A 1004 -1.34 3.74 -31.37
CA GLU A 1004 -1.16 4.76 -30.34
C GLU A 1004 -1.02 4.11 -28.96
N CYS A 1005 -0.15 4.65 -28.11
CA CYS A 1005 -0.07 4.26 -26.70
C CYS A 1005 -0.98 5.21 -25.90
N VAL A 1006 -2.06 4.65 -25.37
CA VAL A 1006 -3.22 5.41 -24.87
C VAL A 1006 -3.18 5.49 -23.36
N ALA A 1007 -3.13 6.71 -22.81
CA ALA A 1007 -3.44 6.95 -21.41
C ALA A 1007 -4.88 7.44 -21.26
N MET A 1008 -5.63 6.88 -20.32
CA MET A 1008 -6.98 7.33 -19.96
C MET A 1008 -6.93 8.12 -18.66
N VAL A 1009 -7.59 9.27 -18.59
CA VAL A 1009 -7.74 10.09 -17.38
C VAL A 1009 -9.22 10.14 -17.00
N GLY A 1010 -9.56 9.74 -15.77
CA GLY A 1010 -10.93 9.73 -15.28
C GLY A 1010 -11.04 9.62 -13.76
N ASP A 1011 -12.20 9.97 -13.22
CA ASP A 1011 -12.48 9.99 -11.78
C ASP A 1011 -13.77 9.23 -11.40
N GLY A 1012 -14.60 8.84 -12.37
CA GLY A 1012 -15.87 8.16 -12.14
C GLY A 1012 -15.78 6.63 -12.09
N ILE A 1013 -16.77 6.00 -11.43
CA ILE A 1013 -17.00 4.54 -11.49
C ILE A 1013 -17.21 4.08 -12.95
N ASN A 1014 -17.82 4.95 -13.75
CA ASN A 1014 -18.05 4.75 -15.19
C ASN A 1014 -16.75 4.67 -16.00
N ASP A 1015 -15.63 5.10 -15.44
CA ASP A 1015 -14.33 5.17 -16.10
C ASP A 1015 -13.39 4.04 -15.67
N SER A 1016 -13.65 3.38 -14.54
CA SER A 1016 -12.79 2.30 -14.04
C SER A 1016 -12.54 1.17 -15.07
N PRO A 1017 -13.52 0.71 -15.87
CA PRO A 1017 -13.26 -0.27 -16.93
C PRO A 1017 -12.42 0.28 -18.09
N ALA A 1018 -12.55 1.58 -18.38
CA ALA A 1018 -11.79 2.27 -19.41
C ALA A 1018 -10.33 2.51 -18.96
N LEU A 1019 -10.13 2.93 -17.71
CA LEU A 1019 -8.83 3.06 -17.04
C LEU A 1019 -8.05 1.75 -17.06
N ALA A 1020 -8.70 0.62 -16.74
CA ALA A 1020 -8.09 -0.71 -16.76
C ALA A 1020 -7.83 -1.28 -18.18
N THR A 1021 -8.42 -0.69 -19.23
CA THR A 1021 -8.21 -1.09 -20.63
C THR A 1021 -7.09 -0.27 -21.30
N ALA A 1022 -6.81 0.92 -20.79
CA ALA A 1022 -5.74 1.80 -21.29
C ALA A 1022 -4.34 1.21 -21.04
N ASP A 1023 -3.34 1.69 -21.79
CA ASP A 1023 -1.94 1.32 -21.55
C ASP A 1023 -1.38 1.95 -20.26
N VAL A 1024 -1.98 3.06 -19.83
CA VAL A 1024 -1.80 3.70 -18.51
C VAL A 1024 -3.13 4.32 -18.07
N GLY A 1025 -3.74 3.80 -17.01
CA GLY A 1025 -4.85 4.47 -16.34
C GLY A 1025 -4.36 5.59 -15.41
N ILE A 1026 -4.98 6.78 -15.44
CA ILE A 1026 -4.69 7.90 -14.55
C ILE A 1026 -5.96 8.32 -13.83
N ALA A 1027 -5.98 8.23 -12.49
CA ALA A 1027 -7.11 8.67 -11.67
C ALA A 1027 -6.77 9.91 -10.83
N MET A 1028 -7.78 10.73 -10.56
CA MET A 1028 -7.70 11.80 -9.56
C MET A 1028 -8.09 11.24 -8.17
N ALA A 1029 -7.45 11.69 -7.10
CA ALA A 1029 -7.76 11.23 -5.73
C ALA A 1029 -9.12 11.70 -5.19
N GLY A 1030 -9.77 12.66 -5.85
CA GLY A 1030 -11.19 12.99 -5.62
C GLY A 1030 -12.17 12.03 -6.32
N GLY A 1031 -11.66 11.11 -7.14
CA GLY A 1031 -12.43 10.09 -7.83
C GLY A 1031 -12.82 8.93 -6.92
N THR A 1032 -13.62 8.02 -7.46
CA THR A 1032 -14.14 6.89 -6.69
C THR A 1032 -13.07 5.84 -6.42
N ASP A 1033 -13.17 5.14 -5.28
CA ASP A 1033 -12.25 4.07 -4.87
C ASP A 1033 -12.02 3.03 -5.99
N VAL A 1034 -13.06 2.71 -6.79
CA VAL A 1034 -12.96 1.78 -7.93
C VAL A 1034 -12.11 2.35 -9.08
N ALA A 1035 -12.20 3.65 -9.36
CA ALA A 1035 -11.35 4.32 -10.34
C ALA A 1035 -9.91 4.44 -9.82
N MET A 1036 -9.73 4.75 -8.53
CA MET A 1036 -8.42 4.76 -7.89
C MET A 1036 -7.77 3.37 -7.88
N GLU A 1037 -8.52 2.28 -7.69
CA GLU A 1037 -8.00 0.91 -7.76
C GLU A 1037 -7.63 0.50 -9.20
N ALA A 1038 -8.46 0.84 -10.18
CA ALA A 1038 -8.25 0.50 -11.59
C ALA A 1038 -7.11 1.26 -12.27
N ALA A 1039 -6.76 2.47 -11.81
CA ALA A 1039 -5.72 3.29 -12.44
C ALA A 1039 -4.29 2.88 -12.06
N ASP A 1040 -3.34 3.09 -12.98
CA ASP A 1040 -1.89 2.90 -12.78
C ASP A 1040 -1.21 4.11 -12.13
N ILE A 1041 -1.73 5.32 -12.34
CA ILE A 1041 -1.23 6.56 -11.75
C ILE A 1041 -2.38 7.23 -10.99
N VAL A 1042 -2.12 7.66 -9.76
CA VAL A 1042 -3.10 8.39 -8.93
C VAL A 1042 -2.54 9.77 -8.59
N LEU A 1043 -3.30 10.80 -8.92
CA LEU A 1043 -2.95 12.21 -8.71
C LEU A 1043 -3.65 12.73 -7.46
N MET A 1044 -2.88 13.07 -6.44
CA MET A 1044 -3.38 13.44 -5.11
C MET A 1044 -4.08 14.80 -5.05
N ARG A 1045 -3.86 15.67 -6.05
CA ARG A 1045 -4.46 17.00 -6.15
C ARG A 1045 -5.61 17.01 -7.16
N PRO A 1046 -6.88 16.91 -6.75
CA PRO A 1046 -8.02 16.83 -7.67
C PRO A 1046 -8.21 18.08 -8.56
N ASN A 1047 -7.63 19.22 -8.16
CA ASN A 1047 -7.80 20.53 -8.80
C ASN A 1047 -6.64 20.93 -9.75
N ASP A 1048 -5.47 20.28 -9.69
CA ASP A 1048 -4.32 20.61 -10.57
C ASP A 1048 -4.13 19.59 -11.69
N LEU A 1049 -4.70 19.87 -12.86
CA LEU A 1049 -4.53 19.02 -14.05
C LEU A 1049 -3.11 19.05 -14.61
N MET A 1050 -2.25 19.99 -14.20
CA MET A 1050 -0.85 20.00 -14.60
C MET A 1050 -0.07 18.82 -14.02
N ASP A 1051 -0.62 18.10 -13.02
CA ASP A 1051 -0.01 16.87 -12.51
C ASP A 1051 -0.02 15.75 -13.57
N ILE A 1052 -0.94 15.80 -14.56
CA ILE A 1052 -0.97 14.88 -15.72
C ILE A 1052 0.31 15.03 -16.58
N PRO A 1053 0.62 16.17 -17.24
CA PRO A 1053 1.86 16.33 -18.00
C PRO A 1053 3.11 16.23 -17.11
N ALA A 1054 3.03 16.63 -15.83
CA ALA A 1054 4.14 16.48 -14.89
C ALA A 1054 4.47 15.01 -14.60
N SER A 1055 3.48 14.12 -14.48
CA SER A 1055 3.69 12.68 -14.28
C SER A 1055 4.41 12.02 -15.47
N ILE A 1056 3.96 12.33 -16.69
CA ILE A 1056 4.58 11.86 -17.94
C ILE A 1056 6.00 12.41 -18.07
N GLN A 1057 6.21 13.68 -17.74
CA GLN A 1057 7.54 14.31 -17.77
C GLN A 1057 8.47 13.75 -16.68
N LEU A 1058 7.95 13.40 -15.51
CA LEU A 1058 8.69 12.71 -14.44
C LEU A 1058 9.11 11.32 -14.90
N ALA A 1059 8.20 10.52 -15.46
CA ALA A 1059 8.51 9.21 -16.04
C ALA A 1059 9.59 9.30 -17.12
N ARG A 1060 9.45 10.22 -18.09
CA ARG A 1060 10.48 10.51 -19.11
C ARG A 1060 11.83 10.91 -18.49
N SER A 1061 11.83 11.69 -17.39
CA SER A 1061 13.04 12.10 -16.67
C SER A 1061 13.73 10.92 -15.96
N ILE A 1062 12.96 10.04 -15.32
CA ILE A 1062 13.47 8.83 -14.65
C ILE A 1062 14.07 7.88 -15.68
N PHE A 1063 13.38 7.60 -16.79
CA PHE A 1063 13.91 6.72 -17.84
C PHE A 1063 15.08 7.32 -18.61
N GLY A 1064 15.11 8.65 -18.81
CA GLY A 1064 16.30 9.34 -19.32
C GLY A 1064 17.51 9.13 -18.40
N ARG A 1065 17.31 9.20 -17.08
CA ARG A 1065 18.33 8.92 -16.08
C ARG A 1065 18.76 7.44 -16.08
N ILE A 1066 17.82 6.50 -16.19
CA ILE A 1066 18.12 5.06 -16.31
C ILE A 1066 18.98 4.78 -17.55
N LYS A 1067 18.57 5.27 -18.73
CA LYS A 1067 19.32 5.12 -19.98
C LYS A 1067 20.73 5.70 -19.86
N LEU A 1068 20.88 6.90 -19.28
CA LEU A 1068 22.18 7.52 -19.03
C LEU A 1068 23.05 6.67 -18.08
N ASN A 1069 22.49 6.16 -16.98
CA ASN A 1069 23.21 5.32 -16.03
C ASN A 1069 23.66 3.98 -16.63
N LEU A 1070 22.80 3.32 -17.41
CA LEU A 1070 23.13 2.09 -18.14
C LEU A 1070 24.22 2.36 -19.19
N SER A 1071 24.13 3.47 -19.93
CA SER A 1071 25.16 3.89 -20.89
C SER A 1071 26.52 4.14 -20.23
N TRP A 1072 26.56 4.77 -19.04
CA TRP A 1072 27.81 4.93 -18.29
C TRP A 1072 28.38 3.60 -17.80
N ALA A 1073 27.54 2.70 -17.25
CA ALA A 1073 27.97 1.38 -16.79
C ALA A 1073 28.54 0.52 -17.94
N CYS A 1074 27.84 0.47 -19.07
CA CYS A 1074 28.29 -0.28 -20.25
C CYS A 1074 29.50 0.39 -20.94
N GLY A 1075 29.49 1.71 -21.10
CA GLY A 1075 30.57 2.44 -21.77
C GLY A 1075 31.89 2.35 -21.02
N TYR A 1076 31.85 2.38 -19.68
CA TYR A 1076 33.01 2.17 -18.85
C TYR A 1076 33.64 0.79 -19.08
N ASN A 1077 32.81 -0.26 -19.07
CA ASN A 1077 33.26 -1.63 -19.28
C ASN A 1077 33.77 -1.85 -20.71
N LEU A 1078 33.10 -1.29 -21.72
CA LEU A 1078 33.50 -1.39 -23.13
C LEU A 1078 34.88 -0.77 -23.40
N VAL A 1079 35.19 0.37 -22.78
CA VAL A 1079 36.47 1.06 -22.96
C VAL A 1079 37.60 0.37 -22.21
N GLY A 1080 37.39 -0.01 -20.94
CA GLY A 1080 38.48 -0.54 -20.11
C GLY A 1080 38.79 -2.03 -20.27
N LEU A 1081 37.85 -2.84 -20.76
CA LEU A 1081 38.05 -4.29 -20.93
C LEU A 1081 39.17 -4.61 -21.94
N PRO A 1082 39.33 -3.91 -23.08
CA PRO A 1082 40.52 -3.98 -23.93
C PRO A 1082 41.86 -3.72 -23.22
N PHE A 1083 41.90 -2.80 -22.24
CA PHE A 1083 43.10 -2.53 -21.42
C PHE A 1083 43.36 -3.62 -20.38
N ALA A 1084 42.31 -4.24 -19.84
CA ALA A 1084 42.41 -5.40 -18.94
C ALA A 1084 42.86 -6.67 -19.69
N MET A 1085 42.37 -6.89 -20.92
CA MET A 1085 42.81 -7.94 -21.84
C MET A 1085 44.26 -7.77 -22.32
N GLY A 1086 44.89 -6.61 -22.05
CA GLY A 1086 46.26 -6.35 -22.42
C GLY A 1086 46.48 -6.06 -23.91
N LEU A 1087 45.45 -5.74 -24.70
CA LEU A 1087 45.60 -5.44 -26.13
C LEU A 1087 46.58 -4.27 -26.39
N PHE A 1088 46.73 -3.37 -25.42
CA PHE A 1088 47.67 -2.24 -25.46
C PHE A 1088 49.04 -2.52 -24.80
N LEU A 1089 49.34 -3.77 -24.43
CA LEU A 1089 50.67 -4.19 -23.93
C LEU A 1089 51.83 -3.84 -24.87
N PRO A 1090 51.71 -3.89 -26.21
CA PRO A 1090 52.75 -3.40 -27.13
C PRO A 1090 53.09 -1.91 -26.93
N PHE A 1091 52.12 -1.11 -26.49
CA PHE A 1091 52.28 0.32 -26.17
C PHE A 1091 52.63 0.56 -24.70
N GLY A 1092 52.79 -0.50 -23.90
CA GLY A 1092 53.13 -0.43 -22.47
C GLY A 1092 51.94 -0.21 -21.53
N TYR A 1093 50.71 -0.10 -22.04
CA TYR A 1093 49.52 0.12 -21.22
C TYR A 1093 48.83 -1.20 -20.88
N HIS A 1094 48.62 -1.46 -19.59
CA HIS A 1094 47.80 -2.56 -19.08
C HIS A 1094 47.09 -2.15 -17.79
N LEU A 1095 45.92 -2.73 -17.53
CA LEU A 1095 45.17 -2.43 -16.31
C LEU A 1095 45.61 -3.36 -15.17
N HIS A 1096 46.10 -2.79 -14.06
CA HIS A 1096 46.37 -3.56 -12.84
C HIS A 1096 45.05 -3.93 -12.13
N PRO A 1097 44.89 -5.13 -11.53
CA PRO A 1097 43.64 -5.53 -10.88
C PRO A 1097 43.15 -4.57 -9.77
N MET A 1098 44.05 -3.86 -9.06
CA MET A 1098 43.63 -2.80 -8.13
C MET A 1098 43.01 -1.59 -8.84
N ALA A 1099 43.58 -1.17 -9.98
CA ALA A 1099 43.02 -0.09 -10.79
C ALA A 1099 41.65 -0.51 -11.33
N ALA A 1100 41.48 -1.78 -11.70
CA ALA A 1100 40.20 -2.38 -12.09
C ALA A 1100 39.15 -2.41 -10.95
N GLY A 1101 39.57 -2.65 -9.71
CA GLY A 1101 38.69 -2.56 -8.53
C GLY A 1101 38.25 -1.12 -8.21
N ALA A 1102 39.18 -0.17 -8.21
CA ALA A 1102 38.89 1.24 -7.97
C ALA A 1102 37.97 1.84 -9.06
N ALA A 1103 38.23 1.46 -10.31
CA ALA A 1103 37.40 1.72 -11.48
C ALA A 1103 35.93 1.28 -11.31
N MET A 1104 35.73 0.02 -10.91
CA MET A 1104 34.40 -0.55 -10.64
C MET A 1104 33.65 0.22 -9.53
N ALA A 1105 34.37 0.58 -8.45
CA ALA A 1105 33.82 1.38 -7.37
C ALA A 1105 33.40 2.78 -7.86
N ALA A 1106 34.25 3.45 -8.64
CA ALA A 1106 33.95 4.76 -9.22
C ALA A 1106 32.72 4.73 -10.15
N SER A 1107 32.61 3.72 -11.00
CA SER A 1107 31.44 3.52 -11.87
C SER A 1107 30.16 3.37 -11.05
N SER A 1108 30.17 2.51 -10.02
CA SER A 1108 29.03 2.29 -9.12
C SER A 1108 28.62 3.57 -8.37
N VAL A 1109 29.60 4.32 -7.84
CA VAL A 1109 29.36 5.61 -7.18
C VAL A 1109 28.80 6.66 -8.14
N SER A 1110 29.28 6.72 -9.39
CA SER A 1110 28.73 7.66 -10.39
C SER A 1110 27.28 7.37 -10.73
N VAL A 1111 26.89 6.09 -10.85
CA VAL A 1111 25.51 5.67 -11.11
C VAL A 1111 24.60 6.02 -9.94
N VAL A 1112 25.01 5.71 -8.70
CA VAL A 1112 24.23 6.03 -7.49
C VAL A 1112 24.10 7.56 -7.31
N GLY A 1113 25.19 8.31 -7.50
CA GLY A 1113 25.16 9.78 -7.45
C GLY A 1113 24.26 10.38 -8.53
N SER A 1114 24.32 9.86 -9.75
CA SER A 1114 23.45 10.25 -10.86
C SER A 1114 21.97 9.98 -10.55
N SER A 1115 21.63 8.83 -9.98
CA SER A 1115 20.25 8.54 -9.53
C SER A 1115 19.79 9.45 -8.40
N LEU A 1116 20.65 9.76 -7.42
CA LEU A 1116 20.32 10.67 -6.31
C LEU A 1116 20.04 12.11 -6.78
N LEU A 1117 20.57 12.55 -7.92
CA LEU A 1117 20.24 13.86 -8.50
C LEU A 1117 18.75 13.99 -8.91
N LEU A 1118 17.99 12.89 -9.01
CA LEU A 1118 16.53 12.96 -9.20
C LEU A 1118 15.82 13.63 -8.01
N LYS A 1119 16.41 13.67 -6.80
CA LYS A 1119 15.86 14.41 -5.65
C LYS A 1119 15.78 15.92 -5.85
N PHE A 1120 16.51 16.48 -6.83
CA PHE A 1120 16.45 17.89 -7.19
C PHE A 1120 15.50 18.16 -8.38
N TRP A 1121 14.73 17.15 -8.81
CA TRP A 1121 13.69 17.34 -9.80
C TRP A 1121 12.58 18.25 -9.23
N LYS A 1122 12.13 19.18 -10.07
CA LYS A 1122 10.97 20.05 -9.85
C LYS A 1122 10.23 20.15 -11.18
N ARG A 1123 8.93 20.49 -11.15
CA ARG A 1123 8.15 20.81 -12.36
C ARG A 1123 8.97 21.77 -13.25
N PRO A 1124 9.25 21.40 -14.51
CA PRO A 1124 9.94 22.28 -15.45
C PRO A 1124 9.24 23.65 -15.63
N ARG A 1125 10.01 24.73 -15.51
CA ARG A 1125 9.54 26.13 -15.63
C ARG A 1125 8.67 26.43 -16.85
N TRP A 1126 8.79 25.69 -17.95
CA TRP A 1126 7.98 25.92 -19.15
C TRP A 1126 6.51 25.46 -18.99
N MET A 1127 6.22 24.60 -18.00
CA MET A 1127 4.84 24.28 -17.57
C MET A 1127 4.28 25.38 -16.66
N ASP A 1128 5.11 25.94 -15.77
CA ASP A 1128 4.72 27.10 -14.96
C ASP A 1128 4.52 28.35 -15.84
N ASP A 1129 5.36 28.55 -16.87
CA ASP A 1129 5.19 29.58 -17.90
C ASP A 1129 3.82 29.44 -18.61
N ALA A 1130 3.31 28.22 -18.84
CA ALA A 1130 2.01 27.99 -19.49
C ALA A 1130 0.82 28.39 -18.59
N LEU A 1131 0.89 28.09 -17.28
CA LEU A 1131 -0.07 28.58 -16.28
C LEU A 1131 -0.06 30.11 -16.16
N LEU A 1132 1.10 30.75 -16.36
CA LEU A 1132 1.25 32.21 -16.31
C LEU A 1132 0.77 32.89 -17.60
N GLU A 1133 0.96 32.26 -18.76
CA GLU A 1133 0.39 32.69 -20.04
C GLU A 1133 -1.15 32.67 -20.00
N GLU A 1134 -1.77 31.63 -19.42
CA GLU A 1134 -3.22 31.55 -19.21
C GLU A 1134 -3.73 32.66 -18.26
N LYS A 1135 -3.02 32.92 -17.15
CA LYS A 1135 -3.34 34.01 -16.20
C LYS A 1135 -3.03 35.42 -16.73
N GLY A 1136 -2.68 35.57 -18.01
CA GLY A 1136 -2.41 36.86 -18.66
C GLY A 1136 -1.15 37.59 -18.18
N GLN A 1137 -0.29 36.93 -17.39
CA GLN A 1137 0.94 37.52 -16.84
C GLN A 1137 2.09 37.36 -17.84
N ILE A 1138 2.13 38.22 -18.85
CA ILE A 1138 3.13 38.19 -19.92
C ILE A 1138 4.54 38.52 -19.39
N ILE A 1139 5.33 37.49 -19.07
CA ILE A 1139 6.78 37.62 -18.98
C ILE A 1139 7.36 37.62 -20.39
N LYS A 1140 7.50 38.81 -20.99
CA LYS A 1140 8.20 38.99 -22.28
C LYS A 1140 9.65 38.50 -22.20
N LYS A 1141 9.92 37.26 -22.60
CA LYS A 1141 11.28 36.79 -22.91
C LYS A 1141 11.69 37.35 -24.27
N GLY A 1142 12.54 38.39 -24.24
CA GLY A 1142 13.12 38.98 -25.45
C GLY A 1142 13.88 37.94 -26.27
N HIS A 1143 13.59 37.89 -27.58
CA HIS A 1143 14.27 36.99 -28.50
C HIS A 1143 15.70 37.50 -28.74
N GLY A 1144 16.71 36.77 -28.25
CA GLY A 1144 18.11 37.18 -28.32
C GLY A 1144 19.04 35.97 -28.31
N TRP A 1145 19.28 35.38 -29.47
CA TRP A 1145 20.27 34.32 -29.64
C TRP A 1145 21.67 34.96 -29.61
N GLY A 1146 22.32 34.91 -28.44
CA GLY A 1146 23.61 35.56 -28.20
C GLY A 1146 24.47 34.83 -27.17
N PHE A 1147 25.79 34.97 -27.32
CA PHE A 1147 26.82 34.19 -26.60
C PHE A 1147 26.72 34.28 -25.06
N GLY A 1148 26.10 35.33 -24.50
CA GLY A 1148 25.84 35.49 -23.07
C GLY A 1148 24.85 34.48 -22.47
N GLY A 1149 24.02 33.81 -23.28
CA GLY A 1149 23.12 32.76 -22.79
C GLY A 1149 23.83 31.51 -22.26
N TRP A 1150 25.10 31.32 -22.62
CA TRP A 1150 25.92 30.22 -22.11
C TRP A 1150 26.56 30.55 -20.76
N SER A 1151 27.05 31.78 -20.56
CA SER A 1151 27.64 32.19 -19.28
C SER A 1151 26.60 32.19 -18.16
N GLY A 1152 25.37 32.64 -18.41
CA GLY A 1152 24.27 32.60 -17.44
C GLY A 1152 23.97 31.19 -16.91
N LYS A 1153 23.93 30.18 -17.81
CA LYS A 1153 23.73 28.77 -17.42
C LYS A 1153 24.90 28.22 -16.62
N VAL A 1154 26.13 28.63 -16.91
CA VAL A 1154 27.33 28.23 -16.15
C VAL A 1154 27.34 28.90 -14.77
N THR A 1155 26.97 30.18 -14.65
CA THR A 1155 26.92 30.87 -13.35
C THR A 1155 25.81 30.36 -12.44
N ASP A 1156 24.64 30.00 -12.99
CA ASP A 1156 23.55 29.41 -12.20
C ASP A 1156 23.88 27.97 -11.76
N ALA A 1157 24.53 27.17 -12.62
CA ALA A 1157 25.06 25.87 -12.21
C ALA A 1157 26.10 25.99 -11.08
N TYR A 1158 26.97 27.01 -11.12
CA TYR A 1158 27.95 27.27 -10.07
C TYR A 1158 27.31 27.75 -8.77
N ARG A 1159 26.27 28.60 -8.84
CA ARG A 1159 25.47 29.02 -7.66
C ARG A 1159 24.66 27.88 -7.04
N GLY A 1160 24.19 26.92 -7.82
CA GLY A 1160 23.54 25.71 -7.30
C GLY A 1160 24.48 24.79 -6.50
N ILE A 1161 25.80 24.89 -6.73
CA ILE A 1161 26.82 24.07 -6.06
C ILE A 1161 27.38 24.79 -4.81
N VAL A 1162 27.52 26.12 -4.85
CA VAL A 1162 28.03 26.91 -3.71
C VAL A 1162 26.86 27.43 -2.87
N GLY A 1163 26.42 26.61 -1.92
CA GLY A 1163 25.31 26.93 -1.00
C GLY A 1163 25.60 28.11 -0.06
N VAL A 1164 25.26 29.33 -0.51
CA VAL A 1164 25.21 30.51 0.36
C VAL A 1164 23.79 30.69 0.88
N ARG A 1165 23.60 30.42 2.17
CA ARG A 1165 22.40 30.85 2.91
C ARG A 1165 22.28 32.37 2.83
N ARG A 1166 21.11 32.87 2.44
CA ARG A 1166 20.66 34.22 2.77
C ARG A 1166 19.37 34.08 3.58
N GLY A 1167 19.30 34.79 4.71
CA GLY A 1167 18.24 34.62 5.70
C GLY A 1167 16.91 35.25 5.28
N ASP A 1168 15.90 35.02 6.12
CA ASP A 1168 14.55 35.57 5.98
C ASP A 1168 14.56 37.10 5.87
N GLU A 1169 13.93 37.62 4.82
CA GLU A 1169 13.29 38.93 4.82
C GLU A 1169 11.86 38.73 4.33
N GLY A 1170 10.89 39.18 5.13
CA GLY A 1170 9.49 38.81 4.97
C GLY A 1170 8.82 39.41 3.74
N GLY A 1171 7.85 38.68 3.18
CA GLY A 1171 7.01 39.17 2.09
C GLY A 1171 6.04 40.25 2.57
N TYR A 1172 6.39 41.52 2.38
CA TYR A 1172 5.47 42.64 2.52
C TYR A 1172 4.64 42.76 1.23
N VAL A 1173 3.35 42.43 1.30
CA VAL A 1173 2.41 42.61 0.17
C VAL A 1173 1.82 44.02 0.25
N PRO A 1174 2.03 44.90 -0.75
CA PRO A 1174 1.43 46.23 -0.73
C PRO A 1174 -0.07 46.15 -1.03
N LEU A 1175 -0.88 46.41 -0.01
CA LEU A 1175 -2.31 46.72 -0.14
C LEU A 1175 -2.48 48.06 -0.87
N ASN A 1176 -2.90 48.02 -2.13
CA ASN A 1176 -3.39 49.19 -2.87
C ASN A 1176 -4.29 48.74 -4.04
N MET A 1177 -5.52 48.34 -3.72
CA MET A 1177 -6.70 48.39 -4.61
C MET A 1177 -7.97 48.26 -3.72
N LEU A 1178 -8.25 49.31 -2.95
CA LEU A 1178 -9.57 49.60 -2.41
C LEU A 1178 -9.89 51.04 -2.81
N GLU A 1179 -10.71 51.20 -3.84
CA GLU A 1179 -11.32 52.51 -4.12
C GLU A 1179 -12.40 52.78 -3.06
N PRO A 1180 -12.56 54.04 -2.59
CA PRO A 1180 -13.53 54.38 -1.56
C PRO A 1180 -14.92 54.68 -2.13
N VAL A 1181 -15.94 54.39 -1.31
CA VAL A 1181 -17.41 54.57 -1.48
C VAL A 1181 -18.12 53.40 -2.17
#